data_AF-A0A926AHA7-F1
#
_entry.id   AF-A0A926AHA7-F1
#
_cell.length_a   1.000
_cell.length_b   1.000
_cell.length_c   1.000
_cell.angle_alpha   90.00
_cell.angle_beta   90.00
_cell.angle_gamma   90.00
#
_symmetry.space_group_name_H-M   'P 1'
#
loop_
_entity.id
_entity.type
_entity.pdbx_description
1 polymer ?
#
loop_
_entity_poly.entity_id
_entity_poly.type
_entity_poly.pdbx_seq_one_letter_code
_entity_poly.pdbx_strand_id
1 'polypeptide(L)'
;MQNRSLWHRSLPVRAVLTALVSWGSLSPCTAAAQPDLSAPPTFVWIEGETGAAANFEEKKVNRAGWGQPQFLSGEKWLQVAIDEKEVDSQVPAGGLILKYRLDTPKAGSYTVWNRVGYEYVRSPFSWRLDSGEWKSAKPTDLTTDLMALATWTEVAWLKLSDGVSLSAGPHTLEIRLEKTADEKGKIQRILYASDAIALVTGGPFVPNSKYKPGEQAPQGTPLTSFALPASIGGAGTRTVLPLSGTWEICRDDEMLPGAVAEPIKALPTVTNWNSISVPGDKNTLRPDLLFAHRVWYRTRVTVPEGYRGRSFVMNFPVNNLNTTVYVNGVLCGFEKNPYCRFDMDITKGIKPGQSNEIWVGIRDAWYGYSASPTNPMKLRAKFNLPLEFATKGFQDLAYPIWNGFQSGILGAPTLTVAGGPAYIADVFCKPSVAGRRMDAEVTVSNPSATPLSGEIRWEAIHLKTGAVEKAFAPKPFTVGANGRQRFDLSEAWSNPKLWWPDPNPQLYQLRTTVAVGGKPIDTCDTLFGFREWGVSADKTKFTLNGQNWRIWADLTQGGSPQAWLANYRRTNQRLMRLSGVGQGGHLWQGMDHNQALDFFDRNGVVVRRSGPLDGEVIGYNAIENDPALKALYKSDIKMDLMNNFRDQMVAVVRGERNHPSVMLWSLENEYLFINCINLYGGLMDDFEREITRCSDAVRAADPTRLTMVDGGGATKAQTLPVHGDHYVAGDFANYPNLAYQDHVTGGGRGRWVWDKQRPRFLGEDYFASGINPADYSTIGGEAAFVGKTAAKPASALMYRMLTQGYRWGDYAAWHLWTAEDTGTSLPSRSFRGNGTGPSGQARR
;
A
#
# COMPACT_ATOMS: atom_id res chain seq x y z
N MET A 1 46.34 15.78 -44.60
CA MET A 1 47.31 14.96 -45.35
C MET A 1 47.30 13.53 -44.78
N GLN A 2 48.16 12.63 -45.27
CA GLN A 2 48.24 11.18 -44.94
C GLN A 2 48.03 10.85 -43.45
N ASN A 3 47.29 9.84 -42.95
CA ASN A 3 46.70 8.56 -43.44
C ASN A 3 47.58 7.30 -43.24
N ARG A 4 46.99 6.24 -42.61
CA ARG A 4 47.49 4.87 -42.32
C ARG A 4 48.57 4.75 -41.23
N SER A 5 48.71 3.67 -40.42
CA SER A 5 47.88 2.48 -40.04
C SER A 5 48.60 1.74 -38.87
N LEU A 6 48.18 0.63 -38.21
CA LEU A 6 47.26 -0.49 -38.48
C LEU A 6 46.53 -1.03 -37.21
N TRP A 7 45.30 -1.52 -37.41
CA TRP A 7 44.64 -2.75 -36.92
C TRP A 7 44.65 -3.26 -35.44
N HIS A 8 43.43 -3.58 -35.03
CA HIS A 8 42.97 -4.61 -34.08
C HIS A 8 43.95 -5.71 -33.63
N ARG A 9 43.86 -6.06 -32.33
CA ARG A 9 43.76 -7.46 -31.90
C ARG A 9 42.57 -7.67 -30.97
N SER A 10 41.78 -8.70 -31.24
CA SER A 10 40.72 -9.22 -30.38
C SER A 10 41.26 -10.15 -29.30
N LEU A 11 40.65 -10.14 -28.11
CA LEU A 11 40.78 -11.19 -27.10
C LEU A 11 39.38 -11.75 -26.75
N PRO A 12 39.25 -13.03 -26.36
CA PRO A 12 38.06 -13.80 -26.68
C PRO A 12 36.93 -13.74 -25.63
N VAL A 13 35.70 -13.56 -26.12
CA VAL A 13 34.48 -13.87 -25.37
C VAL A 13 34.28 -15.38 -25.33
N ARG A 14 34.79 -16.08 -24.31
CA ARG A 14 34.45 -17.48 -24.00
C ARG A 14 34.91 -17.95 -22.60
N ALA A 15 34.13 -17.65 -21.55
CA ALA A 15 34.28 -18.30 -20.23
C ALA A 15 33.05 -18.18 -19.28
N VAL A 16 31.84 -17.88 -19.79
CA VAL A 16 30.62 -17.74 -18.96
C VAL A 16 29.47 -18.55 -19.56
N LEU A 17 29.62 -19.88 -19.60
CA LEU A 17 28.57 -20.78 -20.12
C LEU A 17 28.62 -22.23 -19.57
N THR A 18 29.00 -22.40 -18.30
CA THR A 18 28.91 -23.70 -17.61
C THR A 18 28.64 -23.58 -16.11
N ALA A 19 27.67 -22.75 -15.71
CA ALA A 19 26.99 -22.92 -14.42
C ALA A 19 25.91 -24.01 -14.57
N LEU A 20 26.35 -25.26 -14.76
CA LEU A 20 25.46 -26.41 -14.83
C LEU A 20 24.79 -26.59 -13.48
N VAL A 21 23.50 -26.24 -13.44
CA VAL A 21 22.37 -26.88 -12.74
C VAL A 21 22.76 -28.14 -11.93
N SER A 22 23.52 -27.96 -10.85
CA SER A 22 23.64 -28.96 -9.80
C SER A 22 22.40 -28.82 -8.93
N TRP A 23 21.32 -29.51 -9.33
CA TRP A 23 20.25 -29.86 -8.39
C TRP A 23 20.85 -30.84 -7.37
N GLY A 24 21.63 -30.31 -6.43
CA GLY A 24 21.80 -30.96 -5.15
C GLY A 24 20.41 -31.22 -4.62
N SER A 25 20.10 -32.48 -4.35
CA SER A 25 18.77 -32.90 -3.94
C SER A 25 18.44 -32.24 -2.62
N LEU A 26 17.71 -31.12 -2.68
CA LEU A 26 16.94 -30.62 -1.55
C LEU A 26 16.01 -31.77 -1.17
N SER A 27 16.35 -32.45 -0.07
CA SER A 27 15.48 -33.44 0.54
C SER A 27 14.07 -32.85 0.59
N PRO A 28 13.02 -33.63 0.27
CA PRO A 28 11.67 -33.13 0.39
C PRO A 28 11.54 -32.52 1.79
N CYS A 29 11.08 -31.27 1.86
CA CYS A 29 10.89 -30.62 3.15
C CYS A 29 9.75 -31.36 3.85
N THR A 30 10.11 -32.44 4.57
CA THR A 30 9.24 -33.10 5.52
C THR A 30 8.71 -32.00 6.41
N ALA A 31 7.39 -31.84 6.45
CA ALA A 31 6.77 -30.85 7.32
C ALA A 31 7.39 -31.03 8.70
N ALA A 32 8.16 -30.04 9.15
CA ALA A 32 8.87 -30.14 10.42
C ALA A 32 7.79 -30.41 11.46
N ALA A 33 7.83 -31.60 12.07
CA ALA A 33 6.73 -32.07 12.90
C ALA A 33 6.41 -30.97 13.90
N GLN A 34 5.18 -30.44 13.86
CA GLN A 34 4.81 -29.39 14.80
C GLN A 34 5.09 -29.93 16.20
N PRO A 35 5.72 -29.14 17.09
CA PRO A 35 6.02 -29.61 18.43
C PRO A 35 4.74 -30.15 19.05
N ASP A 36 4.79 -31.35 19.64
CA ASP A 36 3.58 -32.04 20.06
C ASP A 36 2.88 -31.26 21.18
N LEU A 37 1.80 -30.55 20.82
CA LEU A 37 0.96 -29.77 21.73
C LEU A 37 -0.18 -30.61 22.34
N SER A 38 -0.20 -31.95 22.15
CA SER A 38 -1.27 -32.81 22.65
C SER A 38 -1.38 -32.84 24.18
N ALA A 39 -0.29 -32.51 24.89
CA ALA A 39 -0.30 -32.20 26.31
C ALA A 39 0.05 -30.71 26.52
N PRO A 40 -0.81 -29.90 27.17
CA PRO A 40 -0.44 -28.54 27.53
C PRO A 40 0.73 -28.55 28.54
N PRO A 41 1.69 -27.63 28.43
CA PRO A 41 2.85 -27.62 29.33
C PRO A 41 2.41 -27.31 30.76
N THR A 42 3.15 -27.83 31.74
CA THR A 42 2.86 -27.56 33.15
C THR A 42 3.24 -26.11 33.47
N PHE A 43 2.32 -25.32 34.03
CA PHE A 43 2.56 -23.91 34.30
C PHE A 43 2.13 -23.47 35.70
N VAL A 44 2.66 -22.33 36.13
CA VAL A 44 2.15 -21.51 37.23
C VAL A 44 1.79 -20.15 36.64
N TRP A 45 0.60 -19.64 36.97
CA TRP A 45 0.07 -18.38 36.47
C TRP A 45 -0.26 -17.44 37.63
N ILE A 46 0.07 -16.17 37.46
CA ILE A 46 -0.10 -15.12 38.48
C ILE A 46 -0.69 -13.91 37.77
N GLU A 47 -1.91 -13.50 38.12
CA GLU A 47 -2.49 -12.24 37.62
C GLU A 47 -1.70 -11.07 38.26
N GLY A 48 -1.22 -10.12 37.46
CA GLY A 48 -0.22 -9.14 37.87
C GLY A 48 -0.67 -8.22 39.01
N GLU A 49 -1.97 -7.95 39.10
CA GLU A 49 -2.63 -7.18 40.15
C GLU A 49 -2.84 -7.94 41.47
N THR A 50 -2.47 -9.23 41.55
CA THR A 50 -2.49 -10.00 42.80
C THR A 50 -1.22 -9.83 43.65
N GLY A 51 -0.21 -9.09 43.18
CA GLY A 51 1.07 -8.87 43.89
C GLY A 51 0.86 -8.32 45.31
N ALA A 52 1.29 -9.10 46.32
CA ALA A 52 0.68 -9.08 47.66
C ALA A 52 1.55 -8.48 48.78
N ALA A 53 2.78 -8.08 48.49
CA ALA A 53 3.58 -7.28 49.42
C ALA A 53 4.43 -6.26 48.65
N ALA A 54 4.31 -5.00 49.06
CA ALA A 54 5.06 -3.85 48.59
C ALA A 54 5.86 -3.27 49.76
N ASN A 55 7.09 -2.79 49.53
CA ASN A 55 7.84 -1.99 50.51
C ASN A 55 7.50 -0.48 50.42
N PHE A 56 6.31 -0.15 49.91
CA PHE A 56 5.86 1.22 49.59
C PHE A 56 4.33 1.34 49.75
N GLU A 57 3.82 2.58 49.66
CA GLU A 57 2.40 2.85 49.91
C GLU A 57 1.48 2.27 48.83
N GLU A 58 0.54 1.40 49.23
CA GLU A 58 -0.41 0.72 48.33
C GLU A 58 -1.20 1.70 47.43
N LYS A 59 -1.47 2.92 47.91
CA LYS A 59 -2.15 4.00 47.15
C LYS A 59 -1.38 4.48 45.89
N LYS A 60 -0.14 4.02 45.69
CA LYS A 60 0.71 4.28 44.52
C LYS A 60 0.66 3.15 43.48
N VAL A 61 -0.06 2.06 43.76
CA VAL A 61 -0.36 0.99 42.79
C VAL A 61 -1.75 1.21 42.22
N ASN A 62 -1.89 1.27 40.89
CA ASN A 62 -3.19 1.13 40.24
C ASN A 62 -3.39 -0.35 39.85
N ARG A 63 -4.53 -0.93 40.25
CA ARG A 63 -4.91 -2.34 40.02
C ARG A 63 -6.15 -2.49 39.11
N ALA A 64 -6.55 -1.43 38.43
CA ALA A 64 -7.68 -1.42 37.49
C ALA A 64 -7.23 -1.41 36.03
N GLY A 65 -7.91 -2.18 35.19
CA GLY A 65 -7.82 -2.07 33.73
C GLY A 65 -8.56 -0.82 33.22
N TRP A 66 -8.15 -0.32 32.06
CA TRP A 66 -8.72 0.84 31.40
C TRP A 66 -8.40 0.83 29.90
N GLY A 67 -9.06 1.70 29.11
CA GLY A 67 -8.91 1.70 27.65
C GLY A 67 -9.64 0.52 27.02
N GLN A 68 -8.91 -0.52 26.63
CA GLN A 68 -9.43 -1.81 26.12
C GLN A 68 -9.17 -2.95 27.13
N PRO A 69 -9.77 -2.92 28.34
CA PRO A 69 -9.44 -3.87 29.41
C PRO A 69 -9.75 -5.33 29.04
N GLN A 70 -10.61 -5.61 28.06
CA GLN A 70 -10.89 -6.97 27.60
C GLN A 70 -9.66 -7.70 27.03
N PHE A 71 -8.59 -6.98 26.66
CA PHE A 71 -7.31 -7.58 26.27
C PHE A 71 -6.40 -7.95 27.46
N LEU A 72 -6.75 -7.57 28.69
CA LEU A 72 -6.09 -7.95 29.94
C LEU A 72 -6.66 -9.27 30.48
N SER A 73 -5.83 -10.07 31.15
CA SER A 73 -6.16 -11.42 31.68
C SER A 73 -7.40 -11.39 32.57
N GLY A 74 -7.31 -10.73 33.73
CA GLY A 74 -8.43 -10.50 34.66
C GLY A 74 -9.24 -9.23 34.38
N GLU A 75 -9.16 -8.68 33.17
CA GLU A 75 -9.60 -7.31 32.80
C GLU A 75 -8.97 -6.20 33.67
N LYS A 76 -7.83 -6.54 34.28
CA LYS A 76 -7.07 -5.74 35.25
C LYS A 76 -5.59 -6.04 35.06
N TRP A 77 -4.77 -5.14 35.60
CA TRP A 77 -3.33 -5.24 35.62
C TRP A 77 -2.76 -4.34 36.72
N LEU A 78 -1.55 -4.66 37.19
CA LEU A 78 -0.80 -3.80 38.10
C LEU A 78 -0.09 -2.72 37.30
N GLN A 79 -0.16 -1.47 37.76
CA GLN A 79 0.63 -0.34 37.25
C GLN A 79 1.28 0.42 38.41
N VAL A 80 2.51 0.89 38.17
CA VAL A 80 3.21 1.85 39.02
C VAL A 80 3.68 3.00 38.12
N ALA A 81 3.26 4.22 38.46
CA ALA A 81 3.65 5.45 37.77
C ALA A 81 4.03 6.51 38.81
N ILE A 82 5.28 6.98 38.76
CA ILE A 82 5.84 8.00 39.67
C ILE A 82 6.61 9.02 38.84
N ASP A 83 6.24 10.30 38.93
CA ASP A 83 6.89 11.40 38.22
C ASP A 83 8.37 11.54 38.62
N GLU A 84 9.19 12.04 37.70
CA GLU A 84 10.62 12.30 37.92
C GLU A 84 10.92 13.17 39.15
N LYS A 85 10.00 14.07 39.55
CA LYS A 85 10.12 14.91 40.75
C LYS A 85 9.72 14.19 42.04
N GLU A 86 8.92 13.12 41.94
CA GLU A 86 8.40 12.38 43.08
C GLU A 86 9.31 11.21 43.49
N VAL A 87 10.08 10.65 42.55
CA VAL A 87 10.94 9.46 42.74
C VAL A 87 11.81 9.59 44.00
N ASP A 88 12.52 10.70 44.18
CA ASP A 88 13.44 10.90 45.31
C ASP A 88 12.75 10.92 46.68
N SER A 89 11.44 11.17 46.71
CA SER A 89 10.63 11.19 47.93
C SER A 89 9.86 9.89 48.19
N GLN A 90 9.71 9.03 47.18
CA GLN A 90 8.80 7.87 47.21
C GLN A 90 9.47 6.53 46.90
N VAL A 91 10.67 6.53 46.35
CA VAL A 91 11.42 5.32 45.97
C VAL A 91 12.58 5.14 46.96
N PRO A 92 12.55 4.12 47.83
CA PRO A 92 13.66 3.81 48.73
C PRO A 92 14.96 3.54 47.96
N ALA A 93 16.12 3.73 48.61
CA ALA A 93 17.42 3.45 48.00
C ALA A 93 17.59 1.99 47.50
N GLY A 94 16.83 1.05 48.06
CA GLY A 94 16.75 -0.35 47.61
C GLY A 94 15.70 -0.63 46.50
N GLY A 95 15.08 0.41 45.94
CA GLY A 95 13.99 0.31 44.97
C GLY A 95 12.63 -0.03 45.58
N LEU A 96 11.60 0.02 44.74
CA LEU A 96 10.26 -0.50 45.04
C LEU A 96 10.25 -2.01 44.75
N ILE A 97 9.93 -2.86 45.72
CA ILE A 97 9.90 -4.31 45.57
C ILE A 97 8.45 -4.80 45.64
N LEU A 98 7.97 -5.33 44.52
CA LEU A 98 6.74 -6.10 44.39
C LEU A 98 7.06 -7.58 44.67
N LYS A 99 6.27 -8.24 45.53
CA LYS A 99 6.43 -9.67 45.83
C LYS A 99 5.20 -10.48 45.45
N TYR A 100 5.44 -11.61 44.78
CA TYR A 100 4.46 -12.60 44.39
C TYR A 100 4.84 -13.94 45.01
N ARG A 101 3.91 -14.59 45.71
CA ARG A 101 4.06 -15.98 46.15
C ARG A 101 3.52 -16.89 45.05
N LEU A 102 4.21 -17.99 44.79
CA LEU A 102 3.82 -18.97 43.78
C LEU A 102 4.17 -20.38 44.27
N ASP A 103 3.41 -21.39 43.85
CA ASP A 103 3.70 -22.79 44.15
C ASP A 103 3.97 -23.54 42.84
N THR A 104 5.05 -24.33 42.81
CA THR A 104 5.50 -25.08 41.65
C THR A 104 5.02 -26.53 41.74
N PRO A 105 4.18 -27.02 40.83
CA PRO A 105 3.60 -28.36 40.94
C PRO A 105 4.62 -29.50 40.73
N LYS A 106 5.83 -29.21 40.26
CA LYS A 106 6.94 -30.17 40.12
C LYS A 106 8.28 -29.45 40.01
N ALA A 107 9.37 -30.13 40.40
CA ALA A 107 10.72 -29.65 40.13
C ALA A 107 11.02 -29.68 38.62
N GLY A 108 11.78 -28.69 38.13
CA GLY A 108 12.13 -28.59 36.72
C GLY A 108 12.74 -27.25 36.33
N SER A 109 13.11 -27.11 35.05
CA SER A 109 13.49 -25.82 34.47
C SER A 109 12.24 -25.12 33.94
N TYR A 110 12.00 -23.90 34.41
CA TYR A 110 10.86 -23.06 34.05
C TYR A 110 11.29 -21.89 33.15
N THR A 111 10.66 -21.76 31.98
CA THR A 111 10.69 -20.52 31.19
C THR A 111 9.81 -19.49 31.90
N VAL A 112 10.34 -18.29 32.14
CA VAL A 112 9.65 -17.21 32.87
C VAL A 112 9.23 -16.11 31.89
N TRP A 113 7.96 -15.75 31.90
CA TRP A 113 7.36 -14.68 31.11
C TRP A 113 6.62 -13.69 32.00
N ASN A 114 6.66 -12.40 31.63
CA ASN A 114 5.86 -11.34 32.23
C ASN A 114 5.18 -10.54 31.11
N ARG A 115 3.86 -10.40 31.18
CA ARG A 115 3.07 -9.65 30.21
C ARG A 115 3.02 -8.19 30.65
N VAL A 116 3.95 -7.39 30.13
CA VAL A 116 4.24 -6.03 30.56
C VAL A 116 3.57 -4.98 29.67
N GLY A 117 3.43 -3.76 30.20
CA GLY A 117 3.03 -2.60 29.42
C GLY A 117 4.18 -1.63 29.11
N TYR A 118 3.83 -0.56 28.39
CA TYR A 118 4.71 0.57 28.06
C TYR A 118 5.92 0.14 27.20
N GLU A 119 5.64 -0.32 25.98
CA GLU A 119 6.67 -0.71 25.01
C GLU A 119 7.62 0.48 24.73
N TYR A 120 8.93 0.20 24.80
CA TYR A 120 10.04 1.17 24.77
C TYR A 120 10.11 2.25 25.86
N VAL A 121 9.01 2.61 26.52
CA VAL A 121 8.96 3.74 27.47
C VAL A 121 8.73 3.34 28.93
N ARG A 122 8.57 2.03 29.21
CA ARG A 122 8.72 1.45 30.56
C ARG A 122 10.08 1.79 31.16
N SER A 123 10.16 1.88 32.47
CA SER A 123 11.43 1.89 33.19
C SER A 123 12.07 0.50 33.15
N PRO A 124 13.41 0.38 33.20
CA PRO A 124 14.04 -0.89 33.49
C PRO A 124 13.63 -1.40 34.88
N PHE A 125 13.54 -2.71 35.02
CA PHE A 125 13.26 -3.36 36.30
C PHE A 125 14.18 -4.57 36.48
N SER A 126 14.47 -4.92 37.73
CA SER A 126 15.14 -6.18 38.06
C SER A 126 14.15 -7.18 38.60
N TRP A 127 14.42 -8.47 38.44
CA TRP A 127 13.59 -9.54 39.00
C TRP A 127 14.45 -10.71 39.49
N ARG A 128 13.92 -11.50 40.42
CA ARG A 128 14.54 -12.75 40.88
C ARG A 128 13.51 -13.73 41.45
N LEU A 129 13.92 -14.99 41.54
CA LEU A 129 13.21 -16.02 42.31
C LEU A 129 14.02 -16.32 43.58
N ASP A 130 13.33 -16.31 44.71
CA ASP A 130 13.83 -16.52 46.07
C ASP A 130 15.06 -15.65 46.40
N SER A 131 16.11 -16.26 46.96
CA SER A 131 17.39 -15.62 47.27
C SER A 131 18.33 -15.48 46.05
N GLY A 132 17.87 -15.80 44.84
CA GLY A 132 18.66 -15.77 43.62
C GLY A 132 19.17 -14.39 43.21
N GLU A 133 20.01 -14.36 42.18
CA GLU A 133 20.56 -13.14 41.61
C GLU A 133 19.48 -12.27 40.93
N TRP A 134 19.65 -10.95 41.04
CA TRP A 134 18.81 -9.98 40.35
C TRP A 134 19.14 -9.92 38.86
N LYS A 135 18.20 -10.36 38.02
CA LYS A 135 18.28 -10.26 36.56
C LYS A 135 17.57 -8.98 36.10
N SER A 136 18.21 -8.18 35.25
CA SER A 136 17.63 -6.94 34.71
C SER A 136 16.83 -7.19 33.43
N ALA A 137 15.70 -6.50 33.30
CA ALA A 137 14.88 -6.37 32.10
C ALA A 137 14.83 -4.90 31.68
N LYS A 138 15.11 -4.62 30.41
CA LYS A 138 15.29 -3.27 29.84
C LYS A 138 14.07 -2.81 29.05
N PRO A 139 13.95 -1.49 28.77
CA PRO A 139 12.91 -0.96 27.90
C PRO A 139 13.06 -1.42 26.43
N THR A 140 14.29 -1.77 26.04
CA THR A 140 14.65 -2.22 24.68
C THR A 140 14.50 -3.72 24.45
N ASP A 141 14.29 -4.51 25.50
CA ASP A 141 14.16 -5.97 25.37
C ASP A 141 12.85 -6.29 24.63
N LEU A 142 12.91 -7.13 23.60
CA LEU A 142 11.82 -7.26 22.65
C LEU A 142 10.65 -8.05 23.24
N THR A 143 9.47 -7.43 23.19
CA THR A 143 8.20 -8.08 23.49
C THR A 143 7.60 -8.71 22.23
N THR A 144 6.70 -9.69 22.42
CA THR A 144 5.89 -10.30 21.36
C THR A 144 4.41 -10.16 21.70
N ASP A 145 3.54 -10.31 20.70
CA ASP A 145 2.09 -10.34 20.91
C ASP A 145 1.57 -9.04 21.55
N LEU A 146 1.81 -7.92 20.86
CA LEU A 146 1.46 -6.56 21.29
C LEU A 146 -0.03 -6.26 21.02
N MET A 147 -0.76 -5.78 22.03
CA MET A 147 -2.16 -5.32 21.93
C MET A 147 -2.31 -3.89 22.43
N ALA A 148 -3.07 -3.07 21.70
CA ALA A 148 -3.35 -1.69 22.09
C ALA A 148 -4.42 -1.63 23.21
N LEU A 149 -4.08 -1.01 24.34
CA LEU A 149 -5.04 -0.66 25.39
C LEU A 149 -5.55 0.77 25.20
N ALA A 150 -4.66 1.69 24.83
CA ALA A 150 -4.97 3.08 24.50
C ALA A 150 -3.85 3.69 23.64
N THR A 151 -4.00 4.95 23.25
CA THR A 151 -2.94 5.72 22.58
C THR A 151 -1.68 5.77 23.46
N TRP A 152 -0.55 5.24 22.97
CA TRP A 152 0.71 5.08 23.71
C TRP A 152 0.58 4.28 25.02
N THR A 153 -0.34 3.31 25.08
CA THR A 153 -0.35 2.29 26.14
C THR A 153 -0.83 0.97 25.58
N GLU A 154 -0.01 -0.06 25.75
CA GLU A 154 -0.15 -1.36 25.14
C GLU A 154 0.29 -2.45 26.13
N VAL A 155 -0.04 -3.70 25.83
CA VAL A 155 0.32 -4.87 26.64
C VAL A 155 0.92 -5.96 25.74
N ALA A 156 2.03 -6.56 26.18
CA ALA A 156 2.76 -7.58 25.41
C ALA A 156 3.57 -8.52 26.29
N TRP A 157 3.91 -9.68 25.73
CA TRP A 157 4.68 -10.71 26.42
C TRP A 157 6.19 -10.47 26.31
N LEU A 158 6.83 -10.21 27.45
CA LEU A 158 8.28 -10.18 27.60
C LEU A 158 8.76 -11.51 28.18
N LYS A 159 9.70 -12.17 27.51
CA LYS A 159 10.39 -13.33 28.09
C LYS A 159 11.48 -12.83 29.03
N LEU A 160 11.46 -13.28 30.28
CA LEU A 160 12.44 -12.91 31.31
C LEU A 160 13.58 -13.93 31.43
N SER A 161 13.32 -15.22 31.21
CA SER A 161 14.35 -16.29 31.25
C SER A 161 13.87 -17.50 30.45
N ASP A 162 14.73 -18.10 29.63
CA ASP A 162 14.42 -19.36 28.95
C ASP A 162 14.41 -20.57 29.90
N GLY A 163 15.19 -20.52 30.98
CA GLY A 163 15.15 -21.48 32.07
C GLY A 163 15.51 -20.89 33.42
N VAL A 164 14.83 -21.36 34.47
CA VAL A 164 15.18 -21.24 35.89
C VAL A 164 14.86 -22.57 36.55
N SER A 165 15.85 -23.21 37.17
CA SER A 165 15.63 -24.44 37.92
C SER A 165 14.92 -24.13 39.23
N LEU A 166 13.73 -24.72 39.43
CA LEU A 166 12.95 -24.65 40.67
C LEU A 166 12.70 -26.07 41.22
N SER A 167 12.46 -26.14 42.53
CA SER A 167 11.96 -27.34 43.21
C SER A 167 10.46 -27.55 42.90
N ALA A 168 9.80 -28.43 43.65
CA ALA A 168 8.35 -28.40 43.79
C ALA A 168 8.00 -27.65 45.08
N GLY A 169 6.80 -27.08 45.17
CA GLY A 169 6.33 -26.33 46.34
C GLY A 169 6.58 -24.81 46.26
N PRO A 170 6.64 -24.13 47.42
CA PRO A 170 6.50 -22.68 47.50
C PRO A 170 7.79 -21.91 47.14
N HIS A 171 7.63 -20.89 46.31
CA HIS A 171 8.66 -19.95 45.87
C HIS A 171 8.15 -18.51 45.95
N THR A 172 9.08 -17.54 45.97
CA THR A 172 8.79 -16.11 45.91
C THR A 172 9.43 -15.46 44.68
N LEU A 173 8.62 -14.87 43.82
CA LEU A 173 9.08 -13.98 42.76
C LEU A 173 9.11 -12.54 43.29
N GLU A 174 10.26 -11.87 43.19
CA GLU A 174 10.42 -10.45 43.50
C GLU A 174 10.71 -9.66 42.22
N ILE A 175 10.04 -8.52 42.05
CA ILE A 175 10.30 -7.54 40.99
C ILE A 175 10.64 -6.21 41.65
N ARG A 176 11.77 -5.61 41.25
CA ARG A 176 12.35 -4.38 41.80
C ARG A 176 12.36 -3.28 40.76
N LEU A 177 11.63 -2.19 41.02
CA LEU A 177 11.65 -0.96 40.24
C LEU A 177 12.71 -0.03 40.87
N GLU A 178 13.74 0.30 40.10
CA GLU A 178 14.94 0.96 40.61
C GLU A 178 14.92 2.46 40.30
N LYS A 179 15.45 3.29 41.21
CA LYS A 179 15.75 4.69 40.92
C LYS A 179 16.86 4.73 39.87
N THR A 180 16.54 5.27 38.70
CA THR A 180 17.47 5.39 37.57
C THR A 180 17.69 6.84 37.17
N ALA A 181 18.80 7.10 36.50
CA ALA A 181 19.15 8.40 35.94
C ALA A 181 19.56 8.24 34.47
N ASP A 182 19.44 9.31 33.69
CA ASP A 182 20.01 9.37 32.33
C ASP A 182 21.53 9.61 32.35
N GLU A 183 22.13 9.65 31.16
CA GLU A 183 23.56 9.91 30.95
C GLU A 183 24.03 11.27 31.50
N LYS A 184 23.11 12.18 31.85
CA LYS A 184 23.37 13.50 32.43
C LYS A 184 23.13 13.52 33.94
N GLY A 185 22.83 12.37 34.56
CA GLY A 185 22.52 12.25 35.97
C GLY A 185 21.12 12.72 36.36
N LYS A 186 20.24 13.04 35.40
CA LYS A 186 18.87 13.45 35.72
C LYS A 186 18.04 12.22 36.10
N ILE A 187 17.40 12.25 37.27
CA ILE A 187 16.51 11.19 37.72
C ILE A 187 15.36 10.99 36.74
N GLN A 188 15.06 9.74 36.42
CA GLN A 188 14.00 9.35 35.50
C GLN A 188 12.74 8.93 36.28
N ARG A 189 11.57 9.16 35.68
CA ARG A 189 10.28 8.65 36.17
C ARG A 189 10.29 7.12 36.31
N ILE A 190 9.50 6.59 37.24
CA ILE A 190 9.18 5.15 37.25
C ILE A 190 7.86 4.92 36.50
N LEU A 191 7.88 4.03 35.52
CA LEU A 191 6.71 3.62 34.74
C LEU A 191 6.79 2.11 34.47
N TYR A 192 5.91 1.34 35.12
CA TYR A 192 5.86 -0.12 35.01
C TYR A 192 4.41 -0.61 35.00
N ALA A 193 4.13 -1.67 34.23
CA ALA A 193 2.88 -2.39 34.33
C ALA A 193 3.06 -3.89 34.07
N SER A 194 2.20 -4.72 34.66
CA SER A 194 2.18 -6.18 34.54
C SER A 194 0.73 -6.69 34.61
N ASP A 195 0.30 -7.37 33.55
CA ASP A 195 -1.01 -8.03 33.43
C ASP A 195 -1.00 -9.45 33.98
N ALA A 196 0.02 -10.23 33.61
CA ALA A 196 0.14 -11.63 34.01
C ALA A 196 1.60 -12.07 34.02
N ILE A 197 1.92 -13.04 34.87
CA ILE A 197 3.24 -13.68 34.94
C ILE A 197 3.04 -15.19 34.81
N ALA A 198 3.78 -15.81 33.88
CA ALA A 198 3.68 -17.23 33.57
C ALA A 198 5.05 -17.90 33.73
N LEU A 199 5.12 -18.92 34.58
CA LEU A 199 6.27 -19.83 34.70
C LEU A 199 5.88 -21.15 34.06
N VAL A 200 6.54 -21.57 32.99
CA VAL A 200 6.13 -22.73 32.18
C VAL A 200 7.25 -23.77 32.07
N THR A 201 6.92 -25.05 32.22
CA THR A 201 7.88 -26.17 32.14
C THR A 201 7.28 -27.40 31.44
N GLY A 202 8.14 -28.24 30.84
CA GLY A 202 7.74 -29.48 30.16
C GLY A 202 7.17 -29.30 28.75
N GLY A 203 7.23 -28.10 28.17
CA GLY A 203 6.86 -27.82 26.78
C GLY A 203 6.99 -26.33 26.46
N PRO A 204 6.96 -25.94 25.17
CA PRO A 204 7.04 -24.55 24.77
C PRO A 204 5.73 -23.80 25.09
N PHE A 205 5.85 -22.55 25.57
CA PHE A 205 4.75 -21.59 25.54
C PHE A 205 5.01 -20.60 24.41
N VAL A 206 4.05 -20.49 23.49
CA VAL A 206 3.97 -19.43 22.49
C VAL A 206 2.85 -18.50 22.93
N PRO A 207 3.16 -17.28 23.42
CA PRO A 207 2.13 -16.39 23.96
C PRO A 207 1.09 -15.99 22.90
N ASN A 208 -0.16 -15.86 23.33
CA ASN A 208 -1.30 -15.63 22.46
C ASN A 208 -2.40 -14.86 23.20
N SER A 209 -2.52 -13.57 22.92
CA SER A 209 -3.39 -12.65 23.64
C SER A 209 -3.22 -12.77 25.16
N LYS A 210 -4.33 -12.94 25.89
CA LYS A 210 -4.38 -13.10 27.35
C LYS A 210 -4.45 -14.55 27.84
N TYR A 211 -4.31 -15.53 26.95
CA TYR A 211 -4.62 -16.93 27.25
C TYR A 211 -3.48 -17.65 27.98
N LYS A 212 -3.86 -18.54 28.90
CA LYS A 212 -2.94 -19.38 29.68
C LYS A 212 -2.38 -20.51 28.80
N PRO A 213 -1.24 -21.13 29.15
CA PRO A 213 -0.69 -22.23 28.34
C PRO A 213 -1.68 -23.40 28.22
N GLY A 214 -2.17 -23.64 26.99
CA GLY A 214 -3.20 -24.65 26.70
C GLY A 214 -4.62 -24.10 26.54
N GLU A 215 -4.89 -22.85 26.94
CA GLU A 215 -6.13 -22.15 26.58
C GLU A 215 -6.07 -21.66 25.11
N GLN A 216 -7.24 -21.49 24.51
CA GLN A 216 -7.40 -20.98 23.14
C GLN A 216 -8.47 -19.90 23.10
N ALA A 217 -8.44 -19.07 22.05
CA ALA A 217 -9.51 -18.14 21.76
C ALA A 217 -10.84 -18.89 21.50
N PRO A 218 -12.01 -18.29 21.83
CA PRO A 218 -13.30 -18.84 21.44
C PRO A 218 -13.37 -19.12 19.93
N GLN A 219 -14.05 -20.20 19.54
CA GLN A 219 -14.18 -20.56 18.13
C GLN A 219 -14.86 -19.43 17.36
N GLY A 220 -14.17 -18.95 16.32
CA GLY A 220 -14.67 -17.89 15.44
C GLY A 220 -15.73 -18.39 14.45
N THR A 221 -16.11 -17.52 13.52
CA THR A 221 -17.05 -17.86 12.44
C THR A 221 -16.51 -19.04 11.61
N PRO A 222 -17.34 -20.04 11.26
CA PRO A 222 -16.94 -21.12 10.37
C PRO A 222 -16.40 -20.62 9.03
N LEU A 223 -15.41 -21.34 8.49
CA LEU A 223 -14.73 -20.98 7.25
C LEU A 223 -15.63 -21.17 6.05
N THR A 224 -15.51 -20.31 5.05
CA THR A 224 -16.19 -20.50 3.77
C THR A 224 -15.56 -21.67 3.02
N SER A 225 -16.38 -22.63 2.59
CA SER A 225 -15.93 -23.76 1.78
C SER A 225 -15.80 -23.33 0.31
N PHE A 226 -14.57 -23.28 -0.19
CA PHE A 226 -14.30 -22.95 -1.60
C PHE A 226 -14.05 -24.22 -2.40
N ALA A 227 -14.71 -24.37 -3.54
CA ALA A 227 -14.53 -25.49 -4.46
C ALA A 227 -14.66 -25.03 -5.91
N LEU A 228 -13.79 -25.53 -6.78
CA LEU A 228 -13.97 -25.39 -8.23
C LEU A 228 -15.11 -26.31 -8.70
N PRO A 229 -15.94 -25.89 -9.67
CA PRO A 229 -17.03 -26.71 -10.19
C PRO A 229 -16.49 -28.00 -10.82
N ALA A 230 -17.14 -29.13 -10.55
CA ALA A 230 -16.76 -30.44 -11.08
C ALA A 230 -16.96 -30.56 -12.61
N SER A 231 -17.95 -29.83 -13.15
CA SER A 231 -18.05 -29.61 -14.60
C SER A 231 -17.06 -28.52 -15.00
N ILE A 232 -16.31 -28.79 -16.07
CA ILE A 232 -15.27 -27.91 -16.60
C ILE A 232 -15.72 -27.41 -17.97
N GLY A 233 -15.52 -26.11 -18.23
CA GLY A 233 -15.85 -25.52 -19.52
C GLY A 233 -15.02 -26.09 -20.69
N GLY A 234 -15.39 -25.68 -21.90
CA GLY A 234 -14.79 -26.16 -23.16
C GLY A 234 -13.27 -25.94 -23.28
N ALA A 235 -12.70 -26.46 -24.38
CA ALA A 235 -11.28 -26.31 -24.68
C ALA A 235 -10.88 -24.81 -24.68
N GLY A 236 -9.85 -24.46 -23.91
CA GLY A 236 -9.37 -23.09 -23.76
C GLY A 236 -10.15 -22.21 -22.76
N THR A 237 -11.35 -22.59 -22.30
CA THR A 237 -12.11 -21.73 -21.38
C THR A 237 -11.52 -21.75 -19.96
N ARG A 238 -11.41 -20.55 -19.38
CA ARG A 238 -11.01 -20.34 -17.99
C ARG A 238 -12.17 -20.56 -17.02
N THR A 239 -11.85 -21.04 -15.82
CA THR A 239 -12.77 -21.04 -14.66
C THR A 239 -12.28 -19.99 -13.67
N VAL A 240 -13.16 -19.13 -13.17
CA VAL A 240 -12.83 -18.13 -12.13
C VAL A 240 -13.65 -18.41 -10.88
N LEU A 241 -12.99 -18.54 -9.74
CA LEU A 241 -13.60 -18.76 -8.42
C LEU A 241 -13.28 -17.57 -7.51
N PRO A 242 -14.27 -16.74 -7.14
CA PRO A 242 -14.11 -15.74 -6.09
C PRO A 242 -13.79 -16.40 -4.75
N LEU A 243 -12.83 -15.84 -4.01
CA LEU A 243 -12.42 -16.31 -2.68
C LEU A 243 -12.90 -15.36 -1.57
N SER A 244 -13.98 -14.62 -1.79
CA SER A 244 -14.64 -13.80 -0.77
C SER A 244 -15.40 -14.67 0.24
N GLY A 245 -15.21 -14.43 1.53
CA GLY A 245 -15.85 -15.18 2.61
C GLY A 245 -15.05 -15.16 3.91
N THR A 246 -15.35 -16.07 4.83
CA THR A 246 -14.59 -16.25 6.07
C THR A 246 -13.32 -17.06 5.80
N TRP A 247 -12.18 -16.45 6.10
CA TRP A 247 -10.85 -17.06 6.11
C TRP A 247 -10.33 -17.20 7.54
N GLU A 248 -9.19 -17.87 7.71
CA GLU A 248 -8.43 -17.85 8.96
C GLU A 248 -7.34 -16.75 8.90
N ILE A 249 -6.99 -16.18 10.04
CA ILE A 249 -5.81 -15.31 10.23
C ILE A 249 -5.05 -15.69 11.51
N CYS A 250 -3.72 -15.62 11.48
CA CYS A 250 -2.87 -15.70 12.67
C CYS A 250 -1.74 -14.66 12.66
N ARG A 251 -1.26 -14.33 13.86
CA ARG A 251 -0.11 -13.44 14.12
C ARG A 251 1.21 -14.18 13.89
N ASP A 252 2.19 -13.49 13.32
CA ASP A 252 3.56 -13.95 13.10
C ASP A 252 4.53 -12.76 13.23
N ASP A 253 4.71 -12.23 14.44
CA ASP A 253 5.45 -10.99 14.70
C ASP A 253 6.94 -11.09 14.31
N GLU A 254 7.45 -10.14 13.53
CA GLU A 254 8.87 -10.12 13.11
C GLU A 254 9.73 -9.30 14.09
N MET A 255 10.35 -10.00 15.06
CA MET A 255 11.13 -9.37 16.14
C MET A 255 12.24 -8.42 15.67
N LEU A 256 12.96 -8.78 14.62
CA LEU A 256 14.07 -7.99 14.05
C LEU A 256 13.93 -7.93 12.52
N PRO A 257 13.20 -6.95 11.97
CA PRO A 257 12.94 -6.86 10.54
C PRO A 257 14.23 -6.52 9.76
N GLY A 258 14.59 -7.37 8.81
CA GLY A 258 15.74 -7.19 7.93
C GLY A 258 15.38 -6.38 6.68
N ALA A 259 15.61 -6.97 5.51
CA ALA A 259 15.04 -6.45 4.27
C ALA A 259 13.51 -6.68 4.26
N VAL A 260 12.75 -5.63 3.99
CA VAL A 260 11.28 -5.67 4.04
C VAL A 260 10.65 -6.02 2.69
N ALA A 261 11.28 -5.56 1.60
CA ALA A 261 10.85 -5.76 0.21
C ALA A 261 11.25 -7.14 -0.37
N GLU A 262 11.14 -8.20 0.43
CA GLU A 262 11.41 -9.60 0.05
C GLU A 262 10.32 -10.54 0.62
N PRO A 263 10.11 -11.74 0.04
CA PRO A 263 9.17 -12.73 0.55
C PRO A 263 9.44 -13.10 2.01
N ILE A 264 8.37 -13.40 2.76
CA ILE A 264 8.47 -14.07 4.05
C ILE A 264 8.94 -15.51 3.79
N LYS A 265 10.16 -15.85 4.24
CA LYS A 265 10.92 -17.02 3.77
C LYS A 265 10.47 -18.39 4.32
N ALA A 266 9.71 -18.39 5.41
CA ALA A 266 9.25 -19.59 6.09
C ALA A 266 7.84 -19.40 6.63
N LEU A 267 7.08 -20.50 6.75
CA LEU A 267 5.82 -20.52 7.49
C LEU A 267 6.11 -20.66 9.00
N PRO A 268 5.32 -20.03 9.88
CA PRO A 268 5.44 -20.18 11.33
C PRO A 268 5.20 -21.64 11.76
N THR A 269 6.01 -22.14 12.70
CA THR A 269 5.96 -23.52 13.20
C THR A 269 4.81 -23.76 14.20
N VAL A 270 4.32 -22.70 14.83
CA VAL A 270 3.16 -22.69 15.73
C VAL A 270 2.23 -21.54 15.30
N THR A 271 0.92 -21.79 15.28
CA THR A 271 -0.06 -20.86 14.68
C THR A 271 -1.35 -20.79 15.48
N ASN A 272 -1.74 -19.59 15.90
CA ASN A 272 -2.99 -19.34 16.62
C ASN A 272 -4.05 -18.77 15.67
N TRP A 273 -4.77 -19.65 15.00
CA TRP A 273 -5.77 -19.30 13.98
C TRP A 273 -7.06 -18.78 14.59
N ASN A 274 -7.63 -17.76 13.95
CA ASN A 274 -8.90 -17.13 14.29
C ASN A 274 -9.62 -16.75 12.99
N SER A 275 -10.95 -16.61 13.00
CA SER A 275 -11.70 -16.18 11.81
C SER A 275 -11.46 -14.70 11.44
N ILE A 276 -11.50 -14.38 10.15
CA ILE A 276 -11.64 -13.02 9.62
C ILE A 276 -12.45 -13.03 8.31
N SER A 277 -13.19 -11.95 8.04
CA SER A 277 -13.84 -11.76 6.74
C SER A 277 -12.84 -11.25 5.70
N VAL A 278 -12.90 -11.81 4.49
CA VAL A 278 -12.13 -11.38 3.32
C VAL A 278 -13.12 -11.05 2.18
N PRO A 279 -13.06 -9.85 1.57
CA PRO A 279 -12.14 -8.75 1.86
C PRO A 279 -12.46 -8.03 3.18
N GLY A 280 -11.47 -7.32 3.72
CA GLY A 280 -11.64 -6.48 4.91
C GLY A 280 -10.32 -5.93 5.48
N ASP A 281 -10.42 -4.81 6.17
CA ASP A 281 -9.31 -4.21 6.93
C ASP A 281 -9.14 -4.91 8.29
N LYS A 282 -7.98 -5.52 8.50
CA LYS A 282 -7.53 -6.12 9.77
C LYS A 282 -7.71 -5.17 10.93
N ASN A 283 -7.36 -3.89 10.76
CA ASN A 283 -7.27 -2.94 11.86
C ASN A 283 -8.66 -2.58 12.41
N THR A 284 -9.71 -2.70 11.57
CA THR A 284 -11.12 -2.58 11.96
C THR A 284 -11.73 -3.92 12.40
N LEU A 285 -11.47 -5.02 11.67
CA LEU A 285 -12.09 -6.33 11.93
C LEU A 285 -11.47 -7.08 13.12
N ARG A 286 -10.21 -6.80 13.47
CA ARG A 286 -9.43 -7.47 14.51
C ARG A 286 -8.56 -6.47 15.29
N PRO A 287 -9.15 -5.67 16.19
CA PRO A 287 -8.40 -4.69 16.99
C PRO A 287 -7.33 -5.31 17.91
N ASP A 288 -7.46 -6.59 18.25
CA ASP A 288 -6.45 -7.38 18.95
C ASP A 288 -5.17 -7.61 18.10
N LEU A 289 -5.31 -7.55 16.77
CA LEU A 289 -4.24 -7.67 15.78
C LEU A 289 -3.80 -6.31 15.21
N LEU A 290 -4.14 -5.19 15.87
CA LEU A 290 -3.77 -3.84 15.43
C LEU A 290 -2.24 -3.66 15.30
N PHE A 291 -1.48 -4.16 16.27
CA PHE A 291 -0.01 -4.22 16.22
C PHE A 291 0.53 -5.60 15.76
N ALA A 292 -0.28 -6.41 15.08
CA ALA A 292 0.21 -7.60 14.37
C ALA A 292 0.60 -7.18 12.95
N HIS A 293 1.82 -6.68 12.81
CA HIS A 293 2.29 -6.08 11.56
C HIS A 293 2.69 -7.10 10.49
N ARG A 294 3.01 -8.33 10.90
CA ARG A 294 3.12 -9.49 10.01
C ARG A 294 2.13 -10.56 10.43
N VAL A 295 1.31 -11.00 9.47
CA VAL A 295 0.20 -11.92 9.67
C VAL A 295 0.12 -12.90 8.51
N TRP A 296 -0.40 -14.10 8.77
CA TRP A 296 -0.78 -15.04 7.73
C TRP A 296 -2.29 -15.16 7.68
N TYR A 297 -2.86 -15.00 6.49
CA TYR A 297 -4.22 -15.43 6.16
C TYR A 297 -4.17 -16.86 5.60
N ARG A 298 -5.19 -17.66 5.85
CA ARG A 298 -5.29 -19.04 5.32
C ARG A 298 -6.70 -19.38 4.87
N THR A 299 -6.79 -20.10 3.75
CA THR A 299 -8.03 -20.66 3.20
C THR A 299 -7.76 -22.01 2.52
N ARG A 300 -8.82 -22.73 2.15
CA ARG A 300 -8.73 -24.04 1.50
C ARG A 300 -9.65 -24.11 0.29
N VAL A 301 -9.13 -24.59 -0.84
CA VAL A 301 -9.87 -24.73 -2.10
C VAL A 301 -9.85 -26.20 -2.54
N THR A 302 -11.03 -26.79 -2.73
CA THR A 302 -11.17 -28.12 -3.34
C THR A 302 -10.99 -28.01 -4.85
N VAL A 303 -10.02 -28.75 -5.39
CA VAL A 303 -9.67 -28.78 -6.82
C VAL A 303 -9.99 -30.17 -7.38
N PRO A 304 -11.08 -30.35 -8.14
CA PRO A 304 -11.42 -31.64 -8.74
C PRO A 304 -10.31 -32.19 -9.66
N GLU A 305 -10.24 -33.52 -9.75
CA GLU A 305 -9.22 -34.25 -10.52
C GLU A 305 -9.15 -33.82 -11.99
N GLY A 306 -10.29 -33.48 -12.61
CA GLY A 306 -10.38 -33.05 -14.01
C GLY A 306 -9.61 -31.77 -14.35
N TYR A 307 -9.16 -30.99 -13.36
CA TYR A 307 -8.29 -29.82 -13.58
C TYR A 307 -6.80 -30.20 -13.71
N ARG A 308 -6.42 -31.48 -13.69
CA ARG A 308 -5.04 -31.93 -13.91
C ARG A 308 -4.49 -31.42 -15.25
N GLY A 309 -3.27 -30.88 -15.21
CA GLY A 309 -2.61 -30.30 -16.38
C GLY A 309 -3.04 -28.88 -16.76
N ARG A 310 -3.86 -28.20 -15.94
CA ARG A 310 -4.16 -26.77 -16.09
C ARG A 310 -3.25 -25.89 -15.22
N SER A 311 -3.03 -24.64 -15.64
CA SER A 311 -2.35 -23.61 -14.84
C SER A 311 -3.33 -22.94 -13.87
N PHE A 312 -2.82 -22.51 -12.72
CA PHE A 312 -3.59 -21.87 -11.65
C PHE A 312 -2.97 -20.51 -11.29
N VAL A 313 -3.76 -19.45 -11.34
CA VAL A 313 -3.35 -18.06 -11.10
C VAL A 313 -4.24 -17.46 -10.02
N MET A 314 -3.62 -16.89 -8.99
CA MET A 314 -4.31 -16.13 -7.95
C MET A 314 -4.25 -14.65 -8.32
N ASN A 315 -5.41 -14.03 -8.53
CA ASN A 315 -5.54 -12.61 -8.86
C ASN A 315 -5.89 -11.85 -7.58
N PHE A 316 -5.16 -10.78 -7.30
CA PHE A 316 -5.45 -9.84 -6.21
C PHE A 316 -5.79 -8.48 -6.81
N PRO A 317 -6.98 -7.90 -6.53
CA PRO A 317 -7.35 -6.60 -7.09
C PRO A 317 -6.59 -5.43 -6.42
N VAL A 318 -6.16 -5.61 -5.17
CA VAL A 318 -5.45 -4.60 -4.35
C VAL A 318 -4.43 -5.32 -3.45
N ASN A 319 -3.14 -4.98 -3.57
CA ASN A 319 -2.07 -5.43 -2.65
C ASN A 319 -1.96 -4.54 -1.40
N ASN A 320 -1.57 -5.09 -0.25
CA ASN A 320 -1.30 -4.31 0.97
C ASN A 320 -0.45 -5.12 1.98
N LEU A 321 0.70 -4.64 2.48
CA LEU A 321 1.69 -3.81 1.76
C LEU A 321 2.55 -4.72 0.87
N ASN A 322 3.10 -5.79 1.44
CA ASN A 322 3.84 -6.80 0.71
C ASN A 322 3.21 -8.18 0.95
N THR A 323 2.87 -8.88 -0.13
CA THR A 323 2.16 -10.16 -0.09
C THR A 323 3.06 -11.30 -0.53
N THR A 324 3.15 -12.35 0.28
CA THR A 324 3.82 -13.62 -0.03
C THR A 324 2.77 -14.74 -0.07
N VAL A 325 2.75 -15.55 -1.13
CA VAL A 325 1.77 -16.66 -1.23
C VAL A 325 2.46 -18.01 -1.16
N TYR A 326 1.95 -18.91 -0.32
CA TYR A 326 2.32 -20.32 -0.27
C TYR A 326 1.08 -21.19 -0.57
N VAL A 327 1.27 -22.31 -1.27
CA VAL A 327 0.21 -23.31 -1.48
C VAL A 327 0.74 -24.70 -1.16
N ASN A 328 0.07 -25.42 -0.26
CA ASN A 328 0.49 -26.72 0.26
C ASN A 328 1.97 -26.75 0.73
N GLY A 329 2.45 -25.66 1.34
CA GLY A 329 3.85 -25.48 1.77
C GLY A 329 4.84 -25.03 0.69
N VAL A 330 4.42 -24.90 -0.57
CA VAL A 330 5.28 -24.42 -1.68
C VAL A 330 5.16 -22.91 -1.82
N LEU A 331 6.28 -22.17 -1.71
CA LEU A 331 6.34 -20.73 -2.01
C LEU A 331 5.98 -20.48 -3.47
N CYS A 332 4.84 -19.81 -3.71
CA CYS A 332 4.35 -19.46 -5.03
C CYS A 332 5.06 -18.23 -5.57
N GLY A 333 4.99 -17.10 -4.86
CA GLY A 333 5.61 -15.84 -5.27
C GLY A 333 5.47 -14.73 -4.23
N PHE A 334 5.84 -13.52 -4.66
CA PHE A 334 5.88 -12.30 -3.85
C PHE A 334 5.48 -11.08 -4.70
N GLU A 335 4.75 -10.12 -4.09
CA GLU A 335 4.51 -8.79 -4.66
C GLU A 335 4.73 -7.72 -3.56
N LYS A 336 5.40 -6.62 -3.92
CA LYS A 336 5.71 -5.51 -3.01
C LYS A 336 4.94 -4.22 -3.30
N ASN A 337 4.38 -4.04 -4.49
CA ASN A 337 3.83 -2.77 -4.95
C ASN A 337 2.44 -2.53 -4.35
N PRO A 338 2.26 -1.56 -3.43
CA PRO A 338 1.03 -1.47 -2.66
C PRO A 338 -0.11 -0.85 -3.46
N TYR A 339 -1.34 -1.25 -3.11
CA TYR A 339 -2.62 -0.91 -3.73
C TYR A 339 -2.75 -1.18 -5.24
N CYS A 340 -1.77 -1.86 -5.84
CA CYS A 340 -1.81 -2.32 -7.21
C CYS A 340 -2.54 -3.67 -7.29
N ARG A 341 -3.21 -3.93 -8.43
CA ARG A 341 -3.60 -5.30 -8.78
C ARG A 341 -2.38 -6.12 -9.18
N PHE A 342 -2.36 -7.41 -8.86
CA PHE A 342 -1.32 -8.34 -9.32
C PHE A 342 -1.86 -9.75 -9.51
N ASP A 343 -1.20 -10.49 -10.41
CA ASP A 343 -1.57 -11.85 -10.81
C ASP A 343 -0.39 -12.79 -10.54
N MET A 344 -0.60 -13.84 -9.73
CA MET A 344 0.47 -14.72 -9.25
C MET A 344 0.23 -16.18 -9.63
N ASP A 345 1.23 -16.81 -10.26
CA ASP A 345 1.18 -18.23 -10.60
C ASP A 345 1.34 -19.11 -9.35
N ILE A 346 0.33 -19.94 -9.08
CA ILE A 346 0.32 -20.90 -7.98
C ILE A 346 0.36 -22.37 -8.44
N THR A 347 0.48 -22.61 -9.76
CA THR A 347 0.37 -23.93 -10.41
C THR A 347 1.24 -25.00 -9.74
N LYS A 348 2.50 -24.66 -9.43
CA LYS A 348 3.49 -25.55 -8.80
C LYS A 348 3.13 -26.02 -7.37
N GLY A 349 2.20 -25.36 -6.69
CA GLY A 349 1.72 -25.76 -5.35
C GLY A 349 0.40 -26.53 -5.37
N ILE A 350 -0.42 -26.36 -6.42
CA ILE A 350 -1.76 -26.97 -6.52
C ILE A 350 -1.67 -28.46 -6.87
N LYS A 351 -2.47 -29.26 -6.16
CA LYS A 351 -2.67 -30.70 -6.35
C LYS A 351 -4.15 -30.96 -6.67
N PRO A 352 -4.51 -31.21 -7.94
CA PRO A 352 -5.85 -31.67 -8.31
C PRO A 352 -6.17 -33.04 -7.70
N GLY A 353 -7.45 -33.28 -7.46
CA GLY A 353 -7.99 -34.47 -6.80
C GLY A 353 -8.18 -34.32 -5.28
N GLN A 354 -7.84 -33.17 -4.69
CA GLN A 354 -7.87 -32.94 -3.24
C GLN A 354 -8.22 -31.49 -2.85
N SER A 355 -8.39 -31.26 -1.55
CA SER A 355 -8.34 -29.90 -0.97
C SER A 355 -6.91 -29.36 -0.99
N ASN A 356 -6.77 -28.07 -1.24
CA ASN A 356 -5.50 -27.36 -1.35
C ASN A 356 -5.48 -26.19 -0.36
N GLU A 357 -4.47 -26.14 0.50
CA GLU A 357 -4.34 -25.09 1.50
C GLU A 357 -3.52 -23.92 0.96
N ILE A 358 -4.10 -22.73 0.98
CA ILE A 358 -3.51 -21.48 0.47
C ILE A 358 -3.23 -20.58 1.67
N TRP A 359 -1.98 -20.15 1.81
CA TRP A 359 -1.53 -19.18 2.80
C TRP A 359 -1.12 -17.88 2.11
N VAL A 360 -1.58 -16.75 2.63
CA VAL A 360 -1.28 -15.40 2.13
C VAL A 360 -0.67 -14.62 3.29
N GLY A 361 0.65 -14.51 3.29
CA GLY A 361 1.44 -13.80 4.29
C GLY A 361 1.55 -12.33 3.94
N ILE A 362 1.06 -11.47 4.82
CA ILE A 362 1.06 -10.01 4.66
C ILE A 362 2.02 -9.39 5.66
N ARG A 363 2.98 -8.63 5.14
CA ARG A 363 3.64 -7.53 5.85
C ARG A 363 2.78 -6.30 5.62
N ASP A 364 2.27 -5.69 6.68
CA ASP A 364 1.27 -4.62 6.62
C ASP A 364 1.87 -3.21 6.50
N ALA A 365 1.04 -2.16 6.56
CA ALA A 365 1.43 -0.78 6.36
C ALA A 365 2.59 -0.28 7.25
N TRP A 366 2.87 -0.94 8.38
CA TRP A 366 4.07 -0.64 9.20
C TRP A 366 5.39 -0.90 8.46
N TYR A 367 5.45 -1.90 7.58
CA TYR A 367 6.61 -2.13 6.72
C TYR A 367 6.79 -1.05 5.64
N GLY A 368 5.85 -0.08 5.56
CA GLY A 368 5.97 1.12 4.75
C GLY A 368 6.92 2.18 5.33
N TYR A 369 7.28 2.10 6.62
CA TYR A 369 8.31 2.95 7.23
C TYR A 369 9.73 2.57 6.75
N SER A 370 10.67 3.51 6.78
CA SER A 370 12.07 3.22 6.46
C SER A 370 12.65 2.21 7.43
N ALA A 371 13.09 1.07 6.87
CA ALA A 371 13.89 0.04 7.51
C ALA A 371 15.36 0.21 7.14
N SER A 372 16.25 -0.52 7.84
CA SER A 372 17.67 -0.57 7.52
C SER A 372 18.17 -2.00 7.73
N PRO A 373 18.62 -2.72 6.69
CA PRO A 373 19.04 -4.12 6.83
C PRO A 373 20.20 -4.35 7.82
N THR A 374 20.99 -3.30 8.10
CA THR A 374 22.06 -3.29 9.11
C THR A 374 21.63 -2.73 10.46
N ASN A 375 20.42 -2.18 10.57
CA ASN A 375 19.82 -1.70 11.82
C ASN A 375 18.31 -1.99 11.87
N PRO A 376 17.91 -3.25 12.17
CA PRO A 376 16.51 -3.64 12.33
C PRO A 376 15.72 -2.80 13.34
N MET A 377 16.41 -2.23 14.35
CA MET A 377 15.77 -1.38 15.37
C MET A 377 15.24 -0.06 14.79
N LYS A 378 15.73 0.43 13.64
CA LYS A 378 15.15 1.60 12.94
C LYS A 378 13.65 1.43 12.66
N LEU A 379 13.23 0.20 12.35
CA LEU A 379 11.84 -0.15 12.13
C LEU A 379 11.19 -0.73 13.40
N ARG A 380 11.84 -1.68 14.11
CA ARG A 380 11.27 -2.29 15.32
C ARG A 380 10.95 -1.27 16.43
N ALA A 381 11.67 -0.15 16.53
CA ALA A 381 11.36 0.96 17.44
C ALA A 381 10.03 1.68 17.15
N LYS A 382 9.38 1.43 16.00
CA LYS A 382 8.07 2.00 15.61
C LYS A 382 6.91 1.02 15.84
N PHE A 383 7.14 -0.15 16.46
CA PHE A 383 6.18 -1.27 16.52
C PHE A 383 4.93 -1.03 17.38
N ASN A 384 4.95 -0.03 18.28
CA ASN A 384 3.77 0.42 19.04
C ASN A 384 3.23 1.80 18.58
N LEU A 385 3.66 2.32 17.43
CA LEU A 385 3.21 3.61 16.89
C LEU A 385 1.69 3.58 16.63
N PRO A 386 0.85 4.33 17.38
CA PRO A 386 -0.60 4.18 17.27
C PRO A 386 -1.09 4.63 15.89
N LEU A 387 -1.98 3.83 15.29
CA LEU A 387 -2.42 4.00 13.89
C LEU A 387 -2.93 5.42 13.57
N GLU A 388 -3.54 6.10 14.54
CA GLU A 388 -4.01 7.48 14.41
C GLU A 388 -2.89 8.52 14.19
N PHE A 389 -1.61 8.19 14.40
CA PHE A 389 -0.46 9.05 14.10
C PHE A 389 0.12 8.82 12.71
N ALA A 390 -0.21 7.71 12.04
CA ALA A 390 0.34 7.36 10.74
C ALA A 390 0.01 8.38 9.63
N THR A 391 -1.06 9.17 9.83
CA THR A 391 -1.49 10.26 8.93
C THR A 391 -1.23 11.67 9.51
N LYS A 392 -0.43 11.78 10.58
CA LYS A 392 -0.09 13.05 11.25
C LYS A 392 1.42 13.31 11.17
N GLY A 393 1.79 14.53 10.76
CA GLY A 393 3.18 15.02 10.87
C GLY A 393 4.19 14.42 9.88
N PHE A 394 5.47 14.48 10.25
CA PHE A 394 6.62 14.15 9.40
C PHE A 394 6.97 12.65 9.51
N GLN A 395 6.40 11.79 8.67
CA GLN A 395 6.73 10.35 8.71
C GLN A 395 7.90 9.94 7.82
N ASP A 396 8.76 9.09 8.37
CA ASP A 396 9.89 8.45 7.70
C ASP A 396 9.45 7.20 6.91
N LEU A 397 8.82 7.39 5.74
CA LEU A 397 8.29 6.33 4.88
C LEU A 397 9.24 5.94 3.74
N ALA A 398 9.34 4.63 3.48
CA ALA A 398 10.01 4.04 2.31
C ALA A 398 9.02 3.60 1.20
N TYR A 399 7.71 3.74 1.41
CA TYR A 399 6.67 3.44 0.40
C TYR A 399 5.62 4.57 0.29
N PRO A 400 5.01 4.79 -0.89
CA PRO A 400 3.92 5.77 -1.09
C PRO A 400 2.56 5.30 -0.53
N ILE A 401 2.49 5.06 0.77
CA ILE A 401 1.30 4.52 1.46
C ILE A 401 0.56 5.55 2.33
N TRP A 402 0.80 6.84 2.07
CA TRP A 402 0.19 7.89 2.88
C TRP A 402 -1.35 7.78 2.86
N ASN A 403 -2.02 8.09 3.98
CA ASN A 403 -3.46 7.87 4.23
C ASN A 403 -3.97 6.41 4.04
N GLY A 404 -3.18 5.48 3.50
CA GLY A 404 -3.58 4.14 3.10
C GLY A 404 -3.40 3.06 4.16
N PHE A 405 -3.16 3.41 5.43
CA PHE A 405 -2.79 2.49 6.53
C PHE A 405 -3.88 1.50 6.99
N GLN A 406 -4.89 1.24 6.15
CA GLN A 406 -5.70 0.02 6.23
C GLN A 406 -4.77 -1.19 5.99
N SER A 407 -4.99 -2.30 6.70
CA SER A 407 -4.10 -3.47 6.65
C SER A 407 -4.82 -4.74 6.22
N GLY A 408 -4.20 -5.57 5.37
CA GLY A 408 -4.69 -6.92 5.06
C GLY A 408 -5.28 -7.09 3.65
N ILE A 409 -6.12 -8.11 3.46
CA ILE A 409 -6.72 -8.41 2.15
C ILE A 409 -7.91 -7.46 1.88
N LEU A 410 -7.60 -6.25 1.41
CA LEU A 410 -8.57 -5.16 1.22
C LEU A 410 -9.57 -5.37 0.07
N GLY A 411 -9.23 -6.23 -0.91
CA GLY A 411 -10.12 -6.57 -2.04
C GLY A 411 -10.11 -8.08 -2.33
N ALA A 412 -11.27 -8.61 -2.74
CA ALA A 412 -11.51 -10.06 -2.82
C ALA A 412 -10.56 -10.75 -3.84
N PRO A 413 -9.72 -11.71 -3.43
CA PRO A 413 -8.91 -12.48 -4.36
C PRO A 413 -9.77 -13.42 -5.21
N THR A 414 -9.33 -13.75 -6.42
CA THR A 414 -9.95 -14.80 -7.24
C THR A 414 -8.92 -15.85 -7.65
N LEU A 415 -9.34 -17.12 -7.65
CA LEU A 415 -8.58 -18.19 -8.29
C LEU A 415 -9.04 -18.33 -9.75
N THR A 416 -8.19 -17.92 -10.69
CA THR A 416 -8.36 -18.21 -12.12
C THR A 416 -7.64 -19.50 -12.47
N VAL A 417 -8.36 -20.47 -13.03
CA VAL A 417 -7.79 -21.67 -13.65
C VAL A 417 -7.79 -21.49 -15.16
N ALA A 418 -6.63 -21.65 -15.77
CA ALA A 418 -6.44 -21.55 -17.21
C ALA A 418 -7.19 -22.66 -17.97
N GLY A 419 -7.31 -22.50 -19.29
CA GLY A 419 -7.81 -23.58 -20.15
C GLY A 419 -6.92 -24.84 -20.18
N GLY A 420 -5.63 -24.72 -19.83
CA GLY A 420 -4.58 -25.71 -20.09
C GLY A 420 -3.23 -25.39 -19.43
N PRO A 421 -2.13 -26.03 -19.85
CA PRO A 421 -0.83 -26.01 -19.15
C PRO A 421 0.02 -24.76 -19.39
N ALA A 422 -0.41 -23.89 -20.32
CA ALA A 422 0.16 -22.58 -20.59
C ALA A 422 -0.99 -21.58 -20.81
N TYR A 423 -0.78 -20.32 -20.45
CA TYR A 423 -1.83 -19.31 -20.40
C TYR A 423 -1.36 -17.90 -20.78
N ILE A 424 -2.32 -17.06 -21.11
CA ILE A 424 -2.11 -15.64 -21.43
C ILE A 424 -2.00 -14.86 -20.11
N ALA A 425 -0.80 -14.41 -19.79
CA ALA A 425 -0.44 -13.83 -18.50
C ALA A 425 -0.40 -12.29 -18.50
N ASP A 426 -0.52 -11.65 -19.68
CA ASP A 426 -0.78 -10.21 -19.87
C ASP A 426 -1.20 -9.97 -21.33
N VAL A 427 -2.02 -8.94 -21.56
CA VAL A 427 -2.40 -8.43 -22.88
C VAL A 427 -2.47 -6.90 -22.80
N PHE A 428 -1.77 -6.20 -23.68
CA PHE A 428 -1.82 -4.74 -23.78
C PHE A 428 -2.20 -4.30 -25.18
N CYS A 429 -3.40 -3.71 -25.29
CA CYS A 429 -3.99 -3.19 -26.51
C CYS A 429 -3.41 -1.81 -26.86
N LYS A 430 -2.86 -1.68 -28.08
CA LYS A 430 -2.23 -0.45 -28.60
C LYS A 430 -2.86 -0.06 -29.96
N PRO A 431 -4.14 0.35 -30.00
CA PRO A 431 -4.77 0.82 -31.23
C PRO A 431 -4.14 2.12 -31.72
N SER A 432 -3.94 2.25 -33.04
CA SER A 432 -3.48 3.49 -33.68
C SER A 432 -4.47 3.93 -34.77
N VAL A 433 -5.00 5.15 -34.64
CA VAL A 433 -6.02 5.72 -35.52
C VAL A 433 -5.36 6.33 -36.75
N ALA A 434 -4.31 7.13 -36.55
CA ALA A 434 -3.45 7.67 -37.61
C ALA A 434 -2.76 6.54 -38.39
N GLY A 435 -2.28 5.50 -37.70
CA GLY A 435 -1.66 4.33 -38.31
C GLY A 435 -2.64 3.31 -38.92
N ARG A 436 -3.96 3.47 -38.72
CA ARG A 436 -5.04 2.55 -39.15
C ARG A 436 -4.70 1.07 -38.86
N ARG A 437 -4.20 0.79 -37.66
CA ARG A 437 -3.73 -0.55 -37.26
C ARG A 437 -4.01 -0.84 -35.79
N MET A 438 -4.14 -2.14 -35.49
CA MET A 438 -4.16 -2.65 -34.13
C MET A 438 -2.81 -3.28 -33.81
N ASP A 439 -2.10 -2.72 -32.83
CA ASP A 439 -0.96 -3.38 -32.21
C ASP A 439 -1.39 -4.01 -30.88
N ALA A 440 -0.74 -5.10 -30.48
CA ALA A 440 -0.92 -5.68 -29.15
C ALA A 440 0.38 -6.32 -28.63
N GLU A 441 0.62 -6.22 -27.33
CA GLU A 441 1.63 -7.01 -26.61
C GLU A 441 0.91 -8.15 -25.88
N VAL A 442 1.19 -9.41 -26.25
CA VAL A 442 0.64 -10.60 -25.58
C VAL A 442 1.75 -11.34 -24.88
N THR A 443 1.61 -11.59 -23.57
CA THR A 443 2.57 -12.38 -22.79
C THR A 443 2.00 -13.77 -22.51
N VAL A 444 2.68 -14.81 -22.98
CA VAL A 444 2.32 -16.21 -22.69
C VAL A 444 3.25 -16.75 -21.60
N SER A 445 2.67 -17.44 -20.63
CA SER A 445 3.36 -18.12 -19.53
C SER A 445 3.15 -19.63 -19.64
N ASN A 446 4.22 -20.40 -19.48
CA ASN A 446 4.24 -21.86 -19.54
C ASN A 446 4.87 -22.41 -18.24
N PRO A 447 4.09 -22.58 -17.16
CA PRO A 447 4.56 -23.19 -15.91
C PRO A 447 4.82 -24.70 -16.01
N SER A 448 4.65 -25.33 -17.18
CA SER A 448 4.94 -26.75 -17.37
C SER A 448 6.44 -27.02 -17.55
N ALA A 449 6.88 -28.23 -17.18
CA ALA A 449 8.26 -28.69 -17.34
C ALA A 449 8.65 -29.00 -18.82
N THR A 450 7.78 -28.71 -19.78
CA THR A 450 7.94 -29.02 -21.21
C THR A 450 7.84 -27.75 -22.07
N PRO A 451 8.74 -27.51 -23.05
CA PRO A 451 8.52 -26.45 -24.03
C PRO A 451 7.21 -26.65 -24.79
N LEU A 452 6.53 -25.55 -25.13
CA LEU A 452 5.22 -25.57 -25.75
C LEU A 452 5.17 -24.55 -26.90
N SER A 453 4.66 -24.99 -28.06
CA SER A 453 4.59 -24.20 -29.30
C SER A 453 3.23 -24.32 -29.96
N GLY A 454 2.84 -23.29 -30.70
CA GLY A 454 1.54 -23.22 -31.37
C GLY A 454 1.32 -21.85 -32.01
N GLU A 455 0.08 -21.36 -31.94
CA GLU A 455 -0.31 -20.04 -32.44
C GLU A 455 -1.11 -19.22 -31.42
N ILE A 456 -0.90 -17.91 -31.42
CA ILE A 456 -1.75 -16.91 -30.76
C ILE A 456 -2.74 -16.41 -31.80
N ARG A 457 -4.00 -16.77 -31.65
CA ARG A 457 -5.13 -16.21 -32.41
C ARG A 457 -5.68 -15.01 -31.65
N TRP A 458 -6.12 -13.99 -32.37
CA TRP A 458 -6.63 -12.75 -31.78
C TRP A 458 -7.73 -12.15 -32.66
N GLU A 459 -8.79 -11.65 -32.02
CA GLU A 459 -9.96 -11.07 -32.70
C GLU A 459 -10.61 -9.97 -31.85
N ALA A 460 -11.11 -8.92 -32.50
CA ALA A 460 -11.83 -7.83 -31.88
C ALA A 460 -13.35 -8.06 -31.95
N ILE A 461 -13.96 -8.29 -30.78
CA ILE A 461 -15.39 -8.53 -30.61
C ILE A 461 -16.05 -7.26 -30.08
N HIS A 462 -17.03 -6.72 -30.80
CA HIS A 462 -17.70 -5.49 -30.40
C HIS A 462 -18.63 -5.72 -29.20
N LEU A 463 -18.34 -5.07 -28.08
CA LEU A 463 -18.85 -5.42 -26.74
C LEU A 463 -20.39 -5.41 -26.64
N LYS A 464 -21.06 -4.50 -27.34
CA LYS A 464 -22.52 -4.35 -27.30
C LYS A 464 -23.28 -5.33 -28.20
N THR A 465 -22.63 -5.93 -29.20
CA THR A 465 -23.29 -6.80 -30.20
C THR A 465 -22.78 -8.24 -30.19
N GLY A 466 -21.65 -8.53 -29.53
CA GLY A 466 -21.01 -9.85 -29.56
C GLY A 466 -20.43 -10.24 -30.92
N ALA A 467 -20.44 -9.33 -31.90
CA ALA A 467 -19.97 -9.59 -33.26
C ALA A 467 -18.44 -9.48 -33.35
N VAL A 468 -17.79 -10.47 -33.98
CA VAL A 468 -16.39 -10.35 -34.41
C VAL A 468 -16.34 -9.36 -35.57
N GLU A 469 -15.80 -8.16 -35.34
CA GLU A 469 -15.67 -7.13 -36.39
C GLU A 469 -14.32 -7.19 -37.11
N LYS A 470 -13.32 -7.80 -36.47
CA LYS A 470 -12.00 -8.05 -37.07
C LYS A 470 -11.34 -9.28 -36.45
N ALA A 471 -11.20 -10.34 -37.23
CA ALA A 471 -10.24 -11.41 -36.95
C ALA A 471 -8.88 -11.03 -37.53
N PHE A 472 -7.80 -11.35 -36.81
CA PHE A 472 -6.41 -11.04 -37.19
C PHE A 472 -5.63 -12.31 -37.52
N ALA A 473 -4.53 -12.15 -38.27
CA ALA A 473 -3.62 -13.23 -38.63
C ALA A 473 -2.99 -13.87 -37.38
N PRO A 474 -3.05 -15.21 -37.22
CA PRO A 474 -2.43 -15.89 -36.09
C PRO A 474 -0.91 -15.70 -36.05
N LYS A 475 -0.36 -15.54 -34.85
CA LYS A 475 1.08 -15.41 -34.61
C LYS A 475 1.66 -16.72 -34.09
N PRO A 476 2.59 -17.38 -34.79
CA PRO A 476 3.31 -18.53 -34.24
C PRO A 476 4.06 -18.16 -32.96
N PHE A 477 4.05 -19.05 -31.97
CA PHE A 477 4.75 -18.88 -30.71
C PHE A 477 5.47 -20.16 -30.28
N THR A 478 6.52 -19.98 -29.48
CA THR A 478 7.21 -21.01 -28.71
C THR A 478 7.56 -20.42 -27.35
N VAL A 479 7.26 -21.13 -26.27
CA VAL A 479 7.71 -20.79 -24.91
C VAL A 479 8.44 -21.99 -24.30
N GLY A 480 9.60 -21.75 -23.69
CA GLY A 480 10.37 -22.79 -23.01
C GLY A 480 9.62 -23.39 -21.80
N ALA A 481 10.15 -24.51 -21.28
CA ALA A 481 9.71 -25.07 -20.00
C ALA A 481 9.92 -24.07 -18.86
N ASN A 482 8.94 -23.91 -17.97
CA ASN A 482 8.90 -22.87 -16.93
C ASN A 482 9.12 -21.43 -17.46
N GLY A 483 8.85 -21.20 -18.75
CA GLY A 483 9.15 -19.95 -19.45
C GLY A 483 7.99 -18.96 -19.45
N ARG A 484 8.31 -17.68 -19.61
CA ARG A 484 7.34 -16.59 -19.89
C ARG A 484 7.91 -15.69 -20.98
N GLN A 485 7.14 -15.42 -22.03
CA GLN A 485 7.60 -14.69 -23.20
C GLN A 485 6.52 -13.74 -23.73
N ARG A 486 6.95 -12.55 -24.15
CA ARG A 486 6.10 -11.56 -24.82
C ARG A 486 6.19 -11.72 -26.35
N PHE A 487 5.05 -11.53 -27.01
CA PHE A 487 4.90 -11.56 -28.45
C PHE A 487 4.25 -10.25 -28.90
N ASP A 488 4.94 -9.55 -29.79
CA ASP A 488 4.45 -8.31 -30.40
C ASP A 488 3.60 -8.65 -31.64
N LEU A 489 2.34 -8.20 -31.62
CA LEU A 489 1.31 -8.36 -32.65
C LEU A 489 1.01 -6.99 -33.29
N SER A 490 0.75 -6.97 -34.60
CA SER A 490 0.49 -5.74 -35.38
C SER A 490 -0.19 -6.11 -36.68
N GLU A 491 -1.38 -5.56 -36.96
CA GLU A 491 -2.04 -5.70 -38.26
C GLU A 491 -2.93 -4.49 -38.59
N ALA A 492 -3.06 -4.18 -39.88
CA ALA A 492 -3.94 -3.12 -40.37
C ALA A 492 -5.43 -3.40 -40.03
N TRP A 493 -6.13 -2.35 -39.58
CA TRP A 493 -7.57 -2.31 -39.43
C TRP A 493 -8.05 -0.93 -39.89
N SER A 494 -8.60 -0.87 -41.09
CA SER A 494 -8.87 0.38 -41.81
C SER A 494 -10.15 1.10 -41.40
N ASN A 495 -11.08 0.41 -40.75
CA ASN A 495 -12.40 0.94 -40.37
C ASN A 495 -12.90 0.37 -39.01
N PRO A 496 -12.16 0.53 -37.90
CA PRO A 496 -12.67 0.27 -36.55
C PRO A 496 -13.69 1.34 -36.13
N LYS A 497 -14.63 0.98 -35.26
CA LYS A 497 -15.48 1.97 -34.60
C LYS A 497 -14.69 2.64 -33.48
N LEU A 498 -14.53 3.96 -33.57
CA LEU A 498 -13.68 4.69 -32.62
C LEU A 498 -14.35 4.86 -31.26
N TRP A 499 -13.60 4.66 -30.18
CA TRP A 499 -14.04 5.11 -28.85
C TRP A 499 -13.99 6.64 -28.84
N TRP A 500 -15.10 7.23 -28.41
CA TRP A 500 -15.27 8.64 -28.14
C TRP A 500 -15.95 8.78 -26.77
N PRO A 501 -15.75 9.92 -26.09
CA PRO A 501 -16.59 10.36 -25.00
C PRO A 501 -18.09 10.40 -25.36
N ASP A 502 -18.91 10.56 -24.32
CA ASP A 502 -20.38 10.67 -24.36
C ASP A 502 -20.93 11.38 -25.62
N PRO A 503 -21.93 10.82 -26.35
CA PRO A 503 -23.00 9.95 -25.85
C PRO A 503 -22.89 8.43 -26.16
N ASN A 504 -21.88 7.96 -26.90
CA ASN A 504 -21.88 6.56 -27.39
C ASN A 504 -20.45 5.96 -27.51
N PRO A 505 -19.76 5.68 -26.39
CA PRO A 505 -18.44 5.06 -26.41
C PRO A 505 -18.47 3.67 -27.06
N GLN A 506 -17.60 3.45 -28.05
CA GLN A 506 -17.46 2.17 -28.75
C GLN A 506 -16.38 1.33 -28.06
N LEU A 507 -16.76 0.12 -27.63
CA LEU A 507 -15.90 -0.77 -26.84
C LEU A 507 -15.80 -2.15 -27.50
N TYR A 508 -14.64 -2.78 -27.33
CA TYR A 508 -14.33 -4.10 -27.85
C TYR A 508 -13.72 -4.97 -26.74
N GLN A 509 -13.91 -6.28 -26.87
CA GLN A 509 -13.03 -7.27 -26.25
C GLN A 509 -12.01 -7.71 -27.29
N LEU A 510 -10.72 -7.60 -26.99
CA LEU A 510 -9.69 -8.33 -27.72
C LEU A 510 -9.66 -9.75 -27.15
N ARG A 511 -10.36 -10.66 -27.82
CA ARG A 511 -10.29 -12.08 -27.50
C ARG A 511 -8.96 -12.61 -28.00
N THR A 512 -8.13 -13.03 -27.07
CA THR A 512 -6.83 -13.66 -27.35
C THR A 512 -6.94 -15.14 -27.00
N THR A 513 -6.54 -16.02 -27.91
CA THR A 513 -6.57 -17.48 -27.74
C THR A 513 -5.22 -18.09 -28.07
N VAL A 514 -4.61 -18.77 -27.12
CA VAL A 514 -3.43 -19.61 -27.34
C VAL A 514 -3.91 -20.99 -27.78
N ALA A 515 -3.45 -21.47 -28.93
CA ALA A 515 -3.84 -22.75 -29.51
C ALA A 515 -2.63 -23.64 -29.85
N VAL A 516 -2.75 -24.94 -29.61
CA VAL A 516 -1.73 -25.98 -29.87
C VAL A 516 -2.36 -27.09 -30.69
N GLY A 517 -1.70 -27.52 -31.78
CA GLY A 517 -2.28 -28.52 -32.70
C GLY A 517 -3.65 -28.12 -33.24
N GLY A 518 -3.86 -26.81 -33.46
CA GLY A 518 -5.14 -26.23 -33.89
C GLY A 518 -6.21 -26.07 -32.79
N LYS A 519 -6.00 -26.63 -31.58
CA LYS A 519 -6.98 -26.63 -30.48
C LYS A 519 -6.68 -25.51 -29.47
N PRO A 520 -7.68 -24.71 -29.03
CA PRO A 520 -7.51 -23.76 -27.93
C PRO A 520 -7.04 -24.45 -26.64
N ILE A 521 -6.02 -23.88 -26.00
CA ILE A 521 -5.56 -24.29 -24.66
C ILE A 521 -5.74 -23.19 -23.61
N ASP A 522 -5.88 -21.92 -23.99
CA ASP A 522 -6.29 -20.85 -23.08
C ASP A 522 -6.86 -19.66 -23.87
N THR A 523 -7.93 -19.04 -23.37
CA THR A 523 -8.59 -17.88 -23.98
C THR A 523 -8.85 -16.82 -22.91
N CYS A 524 -8.55 -15.55 -23.22
CA CYS A 524 -8.93 -14.40 -22.39
C CYS A 524 -9.44 -13.23 -23.23
N ASP A 525 -10.41 -12.50 -22.69
CA ASP A 525 -11.01 -11.33 -23.31
C ASP A 525 -10.52 -10.06 -22.60
N THR A 526 -9.82 -9.18 -23.32
CA THR A 526 -9.30 -7.91 -22.77
C THR A 526 -10.14 -6.74 -23.25
N LEU A 527 -10.78 -6.00 -22.33
CA LEU A 527 -11.54 -4.80 -22.67
C LEU A 527 -10.62 -3.71 -23.25
N PHE A 528 -11.01 -3.09 -24.36
CA PHE A 528 -10.38 -1.88 -24.88
C PHE A 528 -11.36 -1.02 -25.69
N GLY A 529 -10.97 0.21 -26.01
CA GLY A 529 -11.66 1.06 -26.98
C GLY A 529 -10.67 1.50 -28.05
N PHE A 530 -11.06 1.45 -29.34
CA PHE A 530 -10.15 1.84 -30.42
C PHE A 530 -10.05 3.36 -30.49
N ARG A 531 -9.00 3.94 -29.89
CA ARG A 531 -8.75 5.39 -29.89
C ARG A 531 -7.27 5.69 -29.71
N GLU A 532 -6.85 6.86 -30.14
CA GLU A 532 -5.47 7.32 -30.05
C GLU A 532 -5.40 8.71 -29.38
N TRP A 533 -4.56 8.86 -28.36
CA TRP A 533 -4.18 10.18 -27.84
C TRP A 533 -2.87 10.64 -28.50
N GLY A 534 -2.71 11.96 -28.61
CA GLY A 534 -1.50 12.58 -29.11
C GLY A 534 -1.44 14.06 -28.77
N VAL A 535 -0.56 14.77 -29.45
CA VAL A 535 -0.49 16.23 -29.44
C VAL A 535 -0.70 16.79 -30.84
N SER A 536 -1.17 18.04 -30.90
CA SER A 536 -1.25 18.82 -32.14
C SER A 536 0.12 19.03 -32.79
N ALA A 537 0.15 19.42 -34.07
CA ALA A 537 1.41 19.65 -34.79
C ALA A 537 2.27 20.79 -34.19
N ASP A 538 1.63 21.78 -33.56
CA ASP A 538 2.28 22.83 -32.76
C ASP A 538 2.70 22.37 -31.34
N LYS A 539 2.40 21.12 -30.98
CA LYS A 539 2.62 20.46 -29.67
C LYS A 539 1.91 21.08 -28.47
N THR A 540 1.11 22.13 -28.64
CA THR A 540 0.49 22.87 -27.51
C THR A 540 -0.83 22.29 -27.00
N LYS A 541 -1.49 21.41 -27.76
CA LYS A 541 -2.84 20.89 -27.46
C LYS A 541 -2.82 19.37 -27.41
N PHE A 542 -3.69 18.78 -26.59
CA PHE A 542 -4.00 17.34 -26.67
C PHE A 542 -4.89 17.06 -27.87
N THR A 543 -4.72 15.90 -28.50
CA THR A 543 -5.61 15.39 -29.56
C THR A 543 -6.16 14.02 -29.21
N LEU A 544 -7.46 13.82 -29.42
CA LEU A 544 -8.12 12.51 -29.42
C LEU A 544 -8.51 12.15 -30.85
N ASN A 545 -8.07 10.98 -31.34
CA ASN A 545 -8.36 10.49 -32.69
C ASN A 545 -8.02 11.52 -33.79
N GLY A 546 -6.93 12.27 -33.61
CA GLY A 546 -6.48 13.35 -34.50
C GLY A 546 -7.24 14.69 -34.37
N GLN A 547 -8.23 14.80 -33.47
CA GLN A 547 -9.01 16.03 -33.25
C GLN A 547 -8.58 16.73 -31.96
N ASN A 548 -8.44 18.06 -31.98
CA ASN A 548 -8.05 18.86 -30.81
C ASN A 548 -9.05 18.71 -29.65
N TRP A 549 -8.60 18.14 -28.53
CA TRP A 549 -9.42 17.91 -27.34
C TRP A 549 -9.12 18.98 -26.28
N ARG A 550 -9.86 20.09 -26.31
CA ARG A 550 -9.82 21.12 -25.26
C ARG A 550 -10.56 20.63 -24.02
N ILE A 551 -9.81 20.54 -22.91
CA ILE A 551 -10.24 19.97 -21.62
C ILE A 551 -10.64 21.08 -20.65
N TRP A 552 -11.68 20.81 -19.85
CA TRP A 552 -11.96 21.53 -18.62
C TRP A 552 -12.72 20.62 -17.63
N ALA A 553 -12.53 20.84 -16.33
CA ALA A 553 -13.14 20.07 -15.24
C ALA A 553 -13.34 20.92 -13.96
N ASP A 554 -14.13 20.39 -13.02
CA ASP A 554 -14.34 20.91 -11.65
C ASP A 554 -14.46 19.74 -10.65
N LEU A 555 -13.99 19.93 -9.41
CA LEU A 555 -13.91 18.93 -8.34
C LEU A 555 -15.27 18.55 -7.71
N THR A 556 -16.34 18.60 -8.48
CA THR A 556 -17.70 18.28 -8.02
C THR A 556 -17.85 16.78 -7.75
N GLN A 557 -18.08 16.41 -6.50
CA GLN A 557 -18.44 15.05 -6.12
C GLN A 557 -19.97 14.86 -6.10
N GLY A 558 -20.42 13.64 -6.38
CA GLY A 558 -21.81 13.20 -6.15
C GLY A 558 -21.86 12.15 -5.04
N GLY A 559 -23.04 11.88 -4.48
CA GLY A 559 -23.23 10.81 -3.49
C GLY A 559 -23.35 9.39 -4.06
N SER A 560 -23.20 9.23 -5.39
CA SER A 560 -23.12 7.95 -6.10
C SER A 560 -22.44 8.12 -7.47
N PRO A 561 -21.97 7.04 -8.12
CA PRO A 561 -21.42 7.11 -9.47
C PRO A 561 -22.38 7.71 -10.50
N GLN A 562 -23.68 7.40 -10.38
CA GLN A 562 -24.73 7.90 -11.27
C GLN A 562 -25.04 9.38 -11.01
N ALA A 563 -25.06 9.81 -9.74
CA ALA A 563 -25.24 11.23 -9.40
C ALA A 563 -24.04 12.06 -9.87
N TRP A 564 -22.82 11.55 -9.69
CA TRP A 564 -21.60 12.19 -10.21
C TRP A 564 -21.63 12.29 -11.74
N LEU A 565 -21.96 11.20 -12.45
CA LEU A 565 -22.01 11.18 -13.92
C LEU A 565 -23.10 12.10 -14.48
N ALA A 566 -24.27 12.16 -13.82
CA ALA A 566 -25.31 13.12 -14.16
C ALA A 566 -24.80 14.56 -14.00
N ASN A 567 -24.02 14.86 -12.96
CA ASN A 567 -23.41 16.17 -12.80
C ASN A 567 -22.31 16.47 -13.84
N TYR A 568 -21.43 15.53 -14.13
CA TYR A 568 -20.39 15.62 -15.18
C TYR A 568 -21.03 15.98 -16.54
N ARG A 569 -22.10 15.26 -16.94
CA ARG A 569 -22.89 15.55 -18.14
C ARG A 569 -23.57 16.92 -18.08
N ARG A 570 -24.31 17.22 -17.00
CA ARG A 570 -25.02 18.49 -16.79
C ARG A 570 -24.09 19.71 -16.85
N THR A 571 -22.86 19.55 -16.38
CA THR A 571 -21.83 20.60 -16.39
C THR A 571 -20.95 20.56 -17.64
N ASN A 572 -21.10 19.59 -18.55
CA ASN A 572 -20.30 19.46 -19.79
C ASN A 572 -18.77 19.43 -19.54
N GLN A 573 -18.37 18.81 -18.42
CA GLN A 573 -16.97 18.55 -18.11
C GLN A 573 -16.37 17.54 -19.10
N ARG A 574 -15.04 17.58 -19.24
CA ARG A 574 -14.30 16.82 -20.27
C ARG A 574 -13.14 15.98 -19.73
N LEU A 575 -13.06 15.87 -18.40
CA LEU A 575 -12.07 15.09 -17.68
C LEU A 575 -12.58 14.79 -16.26
N MET A 576 -12.17 13.64 -15.72
CA MET A 576 -12.25 13.29 -14.30
C MET A 576 -10.85 13.08 -13.73
N ARG A 577 -10.60 13.54 -12.49
CA ARG A 577 -9.40 13.20 -11.71
C ARG A 577 -9.65 11.89 -10.95
N LEU A 578 -9.05 10.78 -11.35
CA LEU A 578 -9.03 9.56 -10.54
C LEU A 578 -7.75 9.53 -9.69
N SER A 579 -7.87 10.07 -8.48
CA SER A 579 -6.78 10.18 -7.50
C SER A 579 -6.19 8.83 -7.08
N GLY A 580 -4.90 8.83 -6.76
CA GLY A 580 -4.23 7.68 -6.13
C GLY A 580 -4.52 7.59 -4.63
N VAL A 581 -4.07 6.48 -4.01
CA VAL A 581 -4.44 6.13 -2.63
C VAL A 581 -3.98 7.17 -1.60
N GLY A 582 -2.85 7.84 -1.84
CA GLY A 582 -2.36 8.96 -1.02
C GLY A 582 -3.41 10.04 -0.74
N GLN A 583 -4.28 10.30 -1.73
CA GLN A 583 -5.25 11.39 -1.70
C GLN A 583 -6.70 10.87 -1.54
N GLY A 584 -7.11 9.92 -2.38
CA GLY A 584 -8.49 9.46 -2.49
C GLY A 584 -8.81 8.15 -1.78
N GLY A 585 -7.81 7.47 -1.19
CA GLY A 585 -7.95 6.09 -0.75
C GLY A 585 -8.01 5.10 -1.93
N HIS A 586 -8.31 3.84 -1.63
CA HIS A 586 -8.31 2.74 -2.62
C HIS A 586 -9.67 2.51 -3.30
N LEU A 587 -10.70 3.30 -2.96
CA LEU A 587 -12.05 3.22 -3.50
C LEU A 587 -12.53 4.57 -4.02
N TRP A 588 -13.20 4.59 -5.17
CA TRP A 588 -13.97 5.72 -5.65
C TRP A 588 -15.46 5.36 -5.62
N GLN A 589 -16.27 6.11 -4.87
CA GLN A 589 -17.73 5.87 -4.79
C GLN A 589 -18.13 4.42 -4.40
N GLY A 590 -17.28 3.75 -3.61
CA GLY A 590 -17.46 2.34 -3.22
C GLY A 590 -16.94 1.30 -4.23
N MET A 591 -16.46 1.73 -5.40
CA MET A 591 -15.83 0.89 -6.42
C MET A 591 -14.30 0.86 -6.25
N ASP A 592 -13.65 -0.26 -6.52
CA ASP A 592 -12.18 -0.29 -6.70
C ASP A 592 -11.75 0.47 -7.97
N HIS A 593 -10.46 0.78 -8.12
CA HIS A 593 -9.98 1.58 -9.25
C HIS A 593 -10.26 0.95 -10.63
N ASN A 594 -10.25 -0.38 -10.77
CA ASN A 594 -10.57 -1.04 -12.05
C ASN A 594 -12.08 -1.00 -12.33
N GLN A 595 -12.90 -1.17 -11.30
CA GLN A 595 -14.37 -1.00 -11.39
C GLN A 595 -14.76 0.43 -11.77
N ALA A 596 -14.10 1.43 -11.18
CA ALA A 596 -14.30 2.83 -11.52
C ALA A 596 -13.87 3.11 -12.98
N LEU A 597 -12.74 2.57 -13.43
CA LEU A 597 -12.27 2.73 -14.81
C LEU A 597 -13.17 2.02 -15.83
N ASP A 598 -13.69 0.83 -15.56
CA ASP A 598 -14.70 0.17 -16.39
C ASP A 598 -16.01 0.98 -16.46
N PHE A 599 -16.44 1.59 -15.34
CA PHE A 599 -17.55 2.54 -15.33
C PHE A 599 -17.28 3.77 -16.20
N PHE A 600 -16.07 4.34 -16.16
CA PHE A 600 -15.67 5.48 -16.98
C PHE A 600 -15.56 5.12 -18.48
N ASP A 601 -15.02 3.95 -18.81
CA ASP A 601 -14.91 3.42 -20.19
C ASP A 601 -16.29 3.31 -20.85
N ARG A 602 -17.26 2.72 -20.13
CA ARG A 602 -18.63 2.47 -20.59
C ARG A 602 -19.49 3.73 -20.69
N ASN A 603 -19.15 4.78 -19.95
CA ASN A 603 -19.89 6.05 -19.95
C ASN A 603 -19.19 7.18 -20.72
N GLY A 604 -18.07 6.90 -21.39
CA GLY A 604 -17.38 7.89 -22.23
C GLY A 604 -16.76 9.02 -21.40
N VAL A 605 -16.25 8.71 -20.21
CA VAL A 605 -15.57 9.66 -19.33
C VAL A 605 -14.06 9.60 -19.60
N VAL A 606 -13.44 10.76 -19.80
CA VAL A 606 -11.98 10.87 -19.94
C VAL A 606 -11.36 11.01 -18.56
N VAL A 607 -10.24 10.34 -18.29
CA VAL A 607 -9.63 10.27 -16.95
C VAL A 607 -8.16 10.73 -16.95
N ARG A 608 -7.84 11.70 -16.08
CA ARG A 608 -6.48 11.91 -15.55
C ARG A 608 -6.32 10.90 -14.42
N ARG A 609 -5.41 9.95 -14.59
CA ARG A 609 -5.09 8.97 -13.56
C ARG A 609 -3.89 9.48 -12.77
N SER A 610 -4.08 9.71 -11.47
CA SER A 610 -3.07 10.35 -10.61
C SER A 610 -2.40 9.32 -9.71
N GLY A 611 -1.10 9.48 -9.49
CA GLY A 611 -0.27 8.58 -8.70
C GLY A 611 -0.48 8.66 -7.18
N PRO A 612 0.29 7.88 -6.40
CA PRO A 612 0.09 7.71 -4.96
C PRO A 612 0.82 8.75 -4.09
N LEU A 613 1.74 9.56 -4.63
CA LEU A 613 2.36 10.67 -3.92
C LEU A 613 1.45 11.91 -3.99
N ASP A 614 1.20 12.54 -2.83
CA ASP A 614 0.42 13.78 -2.73
C ASP A 614 1.02 14.73 -1.67
N GLY A 615 1.46 15.91 -2.08
CA GLY A 615 2.14 16.94 -1.29
C GLY A 615 1.33 17.52 -0.15
N GLU A 616 0.02 17.75 -0.30
CA GLU A 616 -0.82 18.30 0.78
C GLU A 616 -0.80 17.44 2.05
N VAL A 617 -0.55 16.14 1.87
CA VAL A 617 -0.75 15.11 2.89
C VAL A 617 0.51 14.35 3.24
N ILE A 618 1.39 14.05 2.28
CA ILE A 618 2.53 13.15 2.49
C ILE A 618 3.50 13.68 3.55
N GLY A 619 3.89 12.77 4.45
CA GLY A 619 4.88 13.01 5.49
C GLY A 619 6.13 13.70 4.96
N TYR A 620 6.39 14.88 5.51
CA TYR A 620 7.43 15.81 5.14
C TYR A 620 8.87 15.36 5.50
N ASN A 621 9.21 14.07 5.28
CA ASN A 621 10.56 13.50 5.51
C ASN A 621 11.03 12.65 4.32
N ALA A 622 11.14 13.29 3.14
CA ALA A 622 11.60 12.66 1.91
C ALA A 622 13.13 12.65 1.73
N ILE A 623 13.87 13.26 2.67
CA ILE A 623 15.33 13.13 2.77
C ILE A 623 15.70 11.86 3.54
N GLU A 624 16.92 11.37 3.34
CA GLU A 624 17.48 10.33 4.19
C GLU A 624 18.26 10.95 5.35
N ASN A 625 18.18 10.32 6.53
CA ASN A 625 18.88 10.74 7.74
C ASN A 625 19.75 9.62 8.33
N ASP A 626 19.58 8.38 7.86
CA ASP A 626 20.40 7.22 8.20
C ASP A 626 21.72 7.22 7.40
N PRO A 627 22.90 7.32 8.06
CA PRO A 627 24.19 7.33 7.37
C PRO A 627 24.47 6.06 6.55
N ALA A 628 23.93 4.91 6.95
CA ALA A 628 24.13 3.65 6.22
C ALA A 628 23.35 3.66 4.90
N LEU A 629 22.12 4.18 4.90
CA LEU A 629 21.33 4.33 3.68
C LEU A 629 21.88 5.44 2.77
N LYS A 630 22.37 6.56 3.32
CA LYS A 630 23.11 7.57 2.54
C LYS A 630 24.34 6.98 1.86
N ALA A 631 25.14 6.18 2.57
CA ALA A 631 26.33 5.53 2.01
C ALA A 631 25.98 4.47 0.95
N LEU A 632 24.93 3.68 1.18
CA LEU A 632 24.42 2.67 0.25
C LEU A 632 23.95 3.29 -1.08
N TYR A 633 23.13 4.34 -1.00
CA TYR A 633 22.49 4.94 -2.17
C TYR A 633 23.25 6.14 -2.77
N LYS A 634 24.26 6.67 -2.06
CA LYS A 634 25.04 7.86 -2.44
C LYS A 634 24.13 9.07 -2.77
N SER A 635 23.17 9.29 -1.89
CA SER A 635 22.05 10.23 -2.07
C SER A 635 21.60 10.81 -0.73
N ASP A 636 21.30 12.12 -0.71
CA ASP A 636 20.65 12.78 0.43
C ASP A 636 19.12 12.67 0.37
N ILE A 637 18.52 12.38 -0.79
CA ILE A 637 17.10 12.04 -0.92
C ILE A 637 16.85 10.54 -0.67
N LYS A 638 15.67 10.21 -0.13
CA LYS A 638 15.29 8.85 0.28
C LYS A 638 15.00 7.93 -0.90
N MET A 639 16.04 7.26 -1.40
CA MET A 639 15.96 6.45 -2.62
C MET A 639 15.02 5.24 -2.53
N ASP A 640 14.79 4.66 -1.34
CA ASP A 640 13.77 3.61 -1.18
C ASP A 640 12.37 4.10 -1.58
N LEU A 641 11.99 5.29 -1.11
CA LEU A 641 10.71 5.92 -1.45
C LEU A 641 10.61 6.17 -2.95
N MET A 642 11.66 6.72 -3.57
CA MET A 642 11.66 7.01 -5.01
C MET A 642 11.69 5.76 -5.90
N ASN A 643 12.33 4.68 -5.44
CA ASN A 643 12.32 3.38 -6.12
C ASN A 643 10.94 2.71 -6.00
N ASN A 644 10.39 2.60 -4.80
CA ASN A 644 9.08 1.98 -4.58
C ASN A 644 7.95 2.80 -5.24
N PHE A 645 8.07 4.12 -5.30
CA PHE A 645 7.19 4.99 -6.09
C PHE A 645 7.21 4.65 -7.58
N ARG A 646 8.39 4.57 -8.18
CA ARG A 646 8.57 4.24 -9.59
C ARG A 646 8.04 2.84 -9.92
N ASP A 647 8.32 1.86 -9.07
CA ASP A 647 7.83 0.49 -9.25
C ASP A 647 6.30 0.41 -9.11
N GLN A 648 5.73 1.08 -8.11
CA GLN A 648 4.27 1.16 -7.90
C GLN A 648 3.57 1.88 -9.06
N MET A 649 4.12 2.98 -9.58
CA MET A 649 3.57 3.65 -10.76
C MET A 649 3.59 2.76 -12.00
N VAL A 650 4.68 2.00 -12.24
CA VAL A 650 4.74 1.02 -13.33
C VAL A 650 3.73 -0.12 -13.11
N ALA A 651 3.47 -0.55 -11.87
CA ALA A 651 2.47 -1.56 -11.56
C ALA A 651 1.02 -1.06 -11.78
N VAL A 652 0.67 0.16 -11.33
CA VAL A 652 -0.61 0.83 -11.63
C VAL A 652 -0.82 0.91 -13.15
N VAL A 653 0.16 1.45 -13.87
CA VAL A 653 0.11 1.61 -15.33
C VAL A 653 -0.09 0.26 -16.02
N ARG A 654 0.66 -0.79 -15.64
CA ARG A 654 0.47 -2.14 -16.21
C ARG A 654 -0.90 -2.73 -15.90
N GLY A 655 -1.44 -2.48 -14.71
CA GLY A 655 -2.78 -2.93 -14.31
C GLY A 655 -3.90 -2.26 -15.10
N GLU A 656 -3.74 -0.97 -15.41
CA GLU A 656 -4.83 -0.09 -15.90
C GLU A 656 -4.70 0.33 -17.38
N ARG A 657 -3.56 0.13 -18.05
CA ARG A 657 -3.25 0.66 -19.41
C ARG A 657 -4.20 0.27 -20.54
N ASN A 658 -5.08 -0.71 -20.37
CA ASN A 658 -6.08 -1.07 -21.39
C ASN A 658 -7.33 -0.17 -21.37
N HIS A 659 -7.61 0.53 -20.27
CA HIS A 659 -8.83 1.35 -20.12
C HIS A 659 -8.84 2.57 -21.08
N PRO A 660 -9.77 2.66 -22.05
CA PRO A 660 -9.91 3.80 -22.97
C PRO A 660 -10.40 5.10 -22.32
N SER A 661 -10.83 5.09 -21.05
CA SER A 661 -11.07 6.30 -20.27
C SER A 661 -9.78 7.07 -19.95
N VAL A 662 -8.72 6.38 -19.52
CA VAL A 662 -7.44 7.01 -19.15
C VAL A 662 -6.80 7.69 -20.35
N MET A 663 -6.48 8.99 -20.23
CA MET A 663 -5.76 9.76 -21.25
C MET A 663 -4.30 10.04 -20.91
N LEU A 664 -4.00 10.23 -19.63
CA LEU A 664 -2.68 10.64 -19.15
C LEU A 664 -2.44 10.11 -17.74
N TRP A 665 -1.16 9.94 -17.41
CA TRP A 665 -0.68 9.54 -16.10
C TRP A 665 -0.05 10.75 -15.40
N SER A 666 -0.75 11.31 -14.41
CA SER A 666 -0.11 12.23 -13.46
C SER A 666 0.65 11.40 -12.44
N LEU A 667 1.95 11.65 -12.30
CA LEU A 667 2.84 10.82 -11.49
C LEU A 667 2.69 11.13 -10.00
N GLU A 668 2.46 12.39 -9.64
CA GLU A 668 2.36 12.90 -8.27
C GLU A 668 1.49 14.16 -8.24
N ASN A 669 0.81 14.38 -7.12
CA ASN A 669 0.17 15.65 -6.78
C ASN A 669 1.10 16.45 -5.88
N GLU A 670 1.46 17.67 -6.27
CA GLU A 670 2.08 18.70 -5.44
C GLU A 670 3.31 18.31 -4.60
N TYR A 671 3.93 17.16 -4.86
CA TYR A 671 5.09 16.66 -4.12
C TYR A 671 6.32 17.53 -4.44
N LEU A 672 6.51 17.88 -5.71
CA LEU A 672 7.47 18.92 -6.09
C LEU A 672 7.01 20.33 -5.63
N PHE A 673 5.73 20.67 -5.83
CA PHE A 673 5.18 22.03 -5.71
C PHE A 673 5.02 22.54 -4.27
N ILE A 674 4.64 21.68 -3.32
CA ILE A 674 4.59 21.98 -1.89
C ILE A 674 5.85 21.43 -1.22
N ASN A 675 6.05 20.12 -1.20
CA ASN A 675 6.97 19.53 -0.21
C ASN A 675 8.43 19.75 -0.56
N CYS A 676 8.86 19.36 -1.76
CA CYS A 676 10.27 19.46 -2.13
C CYS A 676 10.73 20.93 -2.22
N ILE A 677 9.97 21.84 -2.84
CA ILE A 677 10.42 23.22 -3.05
C ILE A 677 10.35 24.09 -1.79
N ASN A 678 9.49 23.78 -0.81
CA ASN A 678 9.45 24.51 0.46
C ASN A 678 10.49 24.01 1.48
N LEU A 679 10.73 22.69 1.55
CA LEU A 679 11.54 22.10 2.62
C LEU A 679 12.95 21.71 2.17
N TYR A 680 13.13 21.39 0.88
CA TYR A 680 14.35 20.82 0.33
C TYR A 680 14.82 21.55 -0.93
N GLY A 681 14.69 22.88 -0.98
CA GLY A 681 15.00 23.69 -2.17
C GLY A 681 16.38 23.42 -2.79
N GLY A 682 17.38 23.08 -1.98
CA GLY A 682 18.74 22.72 -2.44
C GLY A 682 18.87 21.32 -3.08
N LEU A 683 17.90 20.42 -2.89
CA LEU A 683 17.86 19.06 -3.43
C LEU A 683 16.83 18.90 -4.57
N MET A 684 16.22 19.99 -5.04
CA MET A 684 15.18 19.95 -6.08
C MET A 684 15.64 19.31 -7.39
N ASP A 685 16.90 19.52 -7.78
CA ASP A 685 17.51 18.91 -8.97
C ASP A 685 17.70 17.37 -8.81
N ASP A 686 17.66 16.84 -7.58
CA ASP A 686 17.64 15.40 -7.31
C ASP A 686 16.22 14.82 -7.38
N PHE A 687 15.25 15.49 -6.75
CA PHE A 687 13.84 15.05 -6.81
C PHE A 687 13.30 15.06 -8.24
N GLU A 688 13.55 16.12 -9.02
CA GLU A 688 13.13 16.21 -10.42
C GLU A 688 13.77 15.15 -11.32
N ARG A 689 15.00 14.71 -11.00
CA ARG A 689 15.67 13.59 -11.70
C ARG A 689 14.97 12.26 -11.43
N GLU A 690 14.50 12.01 -10.20
CA GLU A 690 13.75 10.80 -9.89
C GLU A 690 12.30 10.83 -10.44
N ILE A 691 11.67 12.00 -10.47
CA ILE A 691 10.41 12.22 -11.21
C ILE A 691 10.59 11.95 -12.71
N THR A 692 11.67 12.44 -13.31
CA THR A 692 12.01 12.15 -14.72
C THR A 692 12.19 10.64 -14.95
N ARG A 693 12.95 9.95 -14.09
CA ARG A 693 13.11 8.49 -14.16
C ARG A 693 11.82 7.71 -13.96
N CYS A 694 10.88 8.22 -13.16
CA CYS A 694 9.53 7.65 -13.04
C CYS A 694 8.73 7.85 -14.34
N SER A 695 8.76 9.06 -14.91
CA SER A 695 8.14 9.40 -16.19
C SER A 695 8.60 8.49 -17.33
N ASP A 696 9.90 8.25 -17.46
CA ASP A 696 10.46 7.37 -18.49
C ASP A 696 10.10 5.89 -18.25
N ALA A 697 10.09 5.43 -17.00
CA ALA A 697 9.67 4.06 -16.65
C ALA A 697 8.17 3.83 -16.94
N VAL A 698 7.32 4.82 -16.65
CA VAL A 698 5.89 4.79 -17.00
C VAL A 698 5.69 4.79 -18.51
N ARG A 699 6.38 5.65 -19.26
CA ARG A 699 6.30 5.71 -20.73
C ARG A 699 6.87 4.47 -21.42
N ALA A 700 7.79 3.74 -20.78
CA ALA A 700 8.23 2.42 -21.22
C ALA A 700 7.21 1.30 -20.93
N ALA A 701 6.32 1.48 -19.95
CA ALA A 701 5.21 0.57 -19.64
C ALA A 701 3.94 0.88 -20.45
N ASP A 702 3.72 2.15 -20.80
CA ASP A 702 2.65 2.63 -21.68
C ASP A 702 3.16 3.78 -22.58
N PRO A 703 3.59 3.48 -23.81
CA PRO A 703 4.00 4.49 -24.78
C PRO A 703 2.82 5.17 -25.50
N THR A 704 1.56 4.81 -25.18
CA THR A 704 0.34 5.32 -25.86
C THR A 704 -0.31 6.51 -25.14
N ARG A 705 0.22 6.91 -23.98
CA ARG A 705 -0.25 8.03 -23.16
C ARG A 705 0.91 8.92 -22.73
N LEU A 706 0.59 10.15 -22.34
CA LEU A 706 1.57 11.10 -21.81
C LEU A 706 1.61 11.08 -20.28
N THR A 707 2.74 11.50 -19.74
CA THR A 707 2.98 11.69 -18.30
C THR A 707 3.02 13.17 -17.93
N MET A 708 2.64 13.49 -16.69
CA MET A 708 2.75 14.83 -16.11
C MET A 708 3.04 14.75 -14.61
N VAL A 709 3.24 15.91 -13.98
CA VAL A 709 3.10 16.10 -12.53
C VAL A 709 2.09 17.20 -12.29
N ASP A 710 1.37 17.13 -11.18
CA ASP A 710 0.38 18.13 -10.81
C ASP A 710 1.03 19.19 -9.91
N GLY A 711 1.61 20.22 -10.55
CA GLY A 711 2.20 21.40 -9.89
C GLY A 711 3.69 21.63 -10.15
N GLY A 712 4.45 20.61 -10.56
CA GLY A 712 5.90 20.68 -10.83
C GLY A 712 6.30 21.11 -12.26
N GLY A 713 5.38 21.74 -13.01
CA GLY A 713 5.59 22.15 -14.40
C GLY A 713 5.97 20.99 -15.31
N ALA A 714 7.13 21.08 -15.96
CA ALA A 714 7.76 19.96 -16.66
C ALA A 714 9.16 19.63 -16.10
N THR A 715 9.39 19.93 -14.81
CA THR A 715 10.71 20.12 -14.16
C THR A 715 11.49 21.33 -14.69
N LYS A 716 12.53 21.77 -13.94
CA LYS A 716 13.47 22.82 -14.37
C LYS A 716 14.18 22.46 -15.69
N ALA A 717 14.35 21.15 -15.95
CA ALA A 717 15.03 20.62 -17.13
C ALA A 717 14.07 20.26 -18.28
N GLN A 718 12.77 20.59 -18.19
CA GLN A 718 11.77 20.44 -19.26
C GLN A 718 11.61 18.99 -19.79
N THR A 719 11.87 18.00 -18.94
CA THR A 719 11.94 16.57 -19.29
C THR A 719 10.59 15.90 -19.49
N LEU A 720 9.51 16.43 -18.91
CA LEU A 720 8.18 15.84 -18.99
C LEU A 720 7.47 16.21 -20.32
N PRO A 721 6.60 15.34 -20.87
CA PRO A 721 5.91 15.61 -22.14
C PRO A 721 4.67 16.52 -21.99
N VAL A 722 4.32 16.93 -20.78
CA VAL A 722 3.26 17.89 -20.44
C VAL A 722 3.81 18.85 -19.38
N HIS A 723 3.42 20.13 -19.43
CA HIS A 723 3.74 21.13 -18.40
C HIS A 723 2.53 21.25 -17.46
N GLY A 724 2.64 20.69 -16.26
CA GLY A 724 1.56 20.62 -15.27
C GLY A 724 1.74 21.61 -14.12
N ASP A 725 0.99 22.71 -14.15
CA ASP A 725 1.07 23.77 -13.13
C ASP A 725 -0.09 23.68 -12.13
N HIS A 726 0.13 24.16 -10.90
CA HIS A 726 -0.91 24.43 -9.91
C HIS A 726 -0.97 25.92 -9.59
N TYR A 727 -2.16 26.39 -9.21
CA TYR A 727 -2.44 27.75 -8.72
C TYR A 727 -1.76 28.87 -9.54
N VAL A 728 -2.23 29.05 -10.77
CA VAL A 728 -1.78 30.11 -11.70
C VAL A 728 -2.68 31.36 -11.59
N ALA A 729 -3.87 31.25 -10.99
CA ALA A 729 -4.71 32.39 -10.65
C ALA A 729 -4.00 33.31 -9.63
N GLY A 730 -3.64 34.53 -10.07
CA GLY A 730 -2.95 35.53 -9.24
C GLY A 730 -3.91 36.43 -8.47
N ASP A 731 -3.39 37.56 -7.97
CA ASP A 731 -4.15 38.57 -7.20
C ASP A 731 -5.39 39.08 -7.97
N PHE A 732 -6.57 38.90 -7.35
CA PHE A 732 -7.88 39.20 -7.90
C PHE A 732 -8.06 40.69 -8.25
N ALA A 733 -7.35 41.61 -7.58
CA ALA A 733 -7.39 43.03 -7.88
C ALA A 733 -6.87 43.39 -9.30
N ASN A 734 -6.15 42.48 -9.95
CA ASN A 734 -5.60 42.67 -11.31
C ASN A 734 -6.50 42.09 -12.41
N TYR A 735 -7.64 41.47 -12.06
CA TYR A 735 -8.59 40.93 -13.03
C TYR A 735 -9.59 42.02 -13.50
N PRO A 736 -10.06 41.97 -14.77
CA PRO A 736 -9.87 40.92 -15.76
C PRO A 736 -8.51 40.95 -16.49
N ASN A 737 -7.73 42.04 -16.40
CA ASN A 737 -6.51 42.22 -17.20
C ASN A 737 -5.50 41.08 -17.06
N LEU A 738 -5.32 40.57 -15.84
CA LEU A 738 -4.41 39.45 -15.56
C LEU A 738 -4.83 38.15 -16.27
N ALA A 739 -6.11 37.91 -16.53
CA ALA A 739 -6.56 36.69 -17.23
C ALA A 739 -6.04 36.57 -18.67
N TYR A 740 -5.71 37.69 -19.32
CA TYR A 740 -5.31 37.73 -20.73
C TYR A 740 -3.79 37.85 -20.93
N GLN A 741 -3.00 37.64 -19.87
CA GLN A 741 -1.54 37.62 -19.93
C GLN A 741 -0.99 36.23 -20.26
N ASP A 742 0.29 36.21 -20.66
CA ASP A 742 0.97 35.04 -21.21
C ASP A 742 1.34 33.96 -20.17
N HIS A 743 1.38 34.34 -18.87
CA HIS A 743 1.51 33.47 -17.69
C HIS A 743 2.61 32.39 -17.77
N VAL A 744 3.72 32.63 -18.47
CA VAL A 744 4.73 31.58 -18.75
C VAL A 744 5.39 31.02 -17.49
N THR A 745 5.40 31.75 -16.38
CA THR A 745 5.68 31.23 -15.04
C THR A 745 4.36 30.81 -14.39
N GLY A 746 4.20 29.53 -14.06
CA GLY A 746 3.12 29.06 -13.20
C GLY A 746 3.46 29.21 -11.71
N GLY A 747 2.86 28.35 -10.88
CA GLY A 747 3.31 28.10 -9.52
C GLY A 747 4.79 27.66 -9.44
N GLY A 748 5.35 27.63 -8.23
CA GLY A 748 6.74 27.16 -8.02
C GLY A 748 7.83 28.25 -8.11
N ARG A 749 7.49 29.51 -7.78
CA ARG A 749 8.46 30.60 -7.54
C ARG A 749 9.43 30.86 -8.70
N GLY A 750 8.96 30.70 -9.95
CA GLY A 750 9.77 30.91 -11.15
C GLY A 750 10.78 29.80 -11.46
N ARG A 751 10.80 28.69 -10.71
CA ARG A 751 11.62 27.50 -11.03
C ARG A 751 11.13 26.79 -12.30
N TRP A 752 9.82 26.79 -12.51
CA TRP A 752 9.17 26.18 -13.68
C TRP A 752 8.63 27.26 -14.60
N VAL A 753 9.00 27.16 -15.88
CA VAL A 753 8.63 28.11 -16.92
C VAL A 753 8.17 27.31 -18.13
N TRP A 754 7.02 27.63 -18.70
CA TRP A 754 6.50 26.96 -19.89
C TRP A 754 7.21 27.46 -21.15
N ASP A 755 7.93 26.57 -21.83
CA ASP A 755 8.65 26.85 -23.10
C ASP A 755 7.72 26.91 -24.33
N LYS A 756 6.41 26.70 -24.16
CA LYS A 756 5.41 26.59 -25.23
C LYS A 756 5.66 25.47 -26.25
N GLN A 757 6.50 24.47 -25.95
CA GLN A 757 6.81 23.32 -26.84
C GLN A 757 6.08 22.02 -26.49
N ARG A 758 5.22 22.04 -25.46
CA ARG A 758 4.42 20.90 -24.98
C ARG A 758 3.06 21.38 -24.44
N PRO A 759 2.04 20.50 -24.29
CA PRO A 759 0.74 20.90 -23.77
C PRO A 759 0.86 21.43 -22.34
N ARG A 760 0.12 22.50 -22.05
CA ARG A 760 -0.03 23.04 -20.69
C ARG A 760 -1.32 22.55 -20.05
N PHE A 761 -1.20 22.00 -18.85
CA PHE A 761 -2.31 21.48 -18.06
C PHE A 761 -2.29 22.19 -16.71
N LEU A 762 -3.39 22.85 -16.33
CA LEU A 762 -3.55 23.33 -14.95
C LEU A 762 -4.16 22.21 -14.10
N GLY A 763 -3.32 21.65 -13.24
CA GLY A 763 -3.59 20.46 -12.46
C GLY A 763 -4.76 20.65 -11.50
N GLU A 764 -4.66 21.69 -10.67
CA GLU A 764 -5.70 22.29 -9.86
C GLU A 764 -5.38 23.79 -9.77
N ASP A 765 -6.40 24.63 -9.94
CA ASP A 765 -6.25 26.08 -9.92
C ASP A 765 -7.52 26.73 -9.36
N TYR A 766 -7.40 27.96 -8.86
CA TYR A 766 -8.51 28.75 -8.33
C TYR A 766 -9.39 27.97 -7.32
N PHE A 767 -8.85 27.80 -6.10
CA PHE A 767 -9.54 27.18 -4.97
C PHE A 767 -10.68 28.06 -4.44
N ALA A 768 -11.85 27.97 -5.07
CA ALA A 768 -13.00 28.74 -4.65
C ALA A 768 -13.66 28.17 -3.39
N SER A 769 -13.61 26.86 -3.10
CA SER A 769 -14.24 26.31 -1.86
C SER A 769 -13.71 26.99 -0.57
N GLY A 770 -12.47 27.50 -0.64
CA GLY A 770 -11.84 28.33 0.38
C GLY A 770 -12.46 29.72 0.63
N ILE A 771 -13.57 30.13 -0.03
CA ILE A 771 -14.11 31.52 -0.06
C ILE A 771 -13.80 32.31 1.21
N ASN A 772 -12.83 33.23 1.11
CA ASN A 772 -12.66 34.35 2.01
C ASN A 772 -13.41 35.56 1.42
N PRO A 773 -14.50 36.04 2.05
CA PRO A 773 -15.30 37.17 1.55
C PRO A 773 -14.52 38.42 1.17
N ALA A 774 -13.38 38.69 1.83
CA ALA A 774 -12.55 39.86 1.55
C ALA A 774 -11.93 39.82 0.15
N ASP A 775 -11.37 38.69 -0.27
CA ASP A 775 -10.67 38.56 -1.55
C ASP A 775 -11.64 38.79 -2.72
N TYR A 776 -12.85 38.25 -2.60
CA TYR A 776 -13.93 38.42 -3.57
C TYR A 776 -14.59 39.81 -3.57
N SER A 777 -14.35 40.66 -2.58
CA SER A 777 -14.87 42.05 -2.56
C SER A 777 -14.28 42.90 -3.69
N THR A 778 -13.07 42.57 -4.17
CA THR A 778 -12.43 43.17 -5.35
C THR A 778 -13.25 42.98 -6.64
N ILE A 779 -14.03 41.91 -6.72
CA ILE A 779 -14.81 41.51 -7.91
C ILE A 779 -16.33 41.73 -7.69
N GLY A 780 -16.82 41.51 -6.46
CA GLY A 780 -18.24 41.60 -6.10
C GLY A 780 -18.66 42.88 -5.39
N GLY A 781 -17.72 43.78 -5.06
CA GLY A 781 -17.96 44.94 -4.21
C GLY A 781 -18.35 44.57 -2.78
N GLU A 782 -18.96 45.52 -2.08
CA GLU A 782 -19.30 45.40 -0.65
C GLU A 782 -20.21 44.21 -0.33
N ALA A 783 -21.04 43.78 -1.29
CA ALA A 783 -21.95 42.63 -1.14
C ALA A 783 -21.21 41.33 -0.77
N ALA A 784 -19.94 41.16 -1.18
CA ALA A 784 -19.16 39.98 -0.81
C ALA A 784 -18.99 39.85 0.71
N PHE A 785 -18.79 40.97 1.44
CA PHE A 785 -18.56 40.97 2.89
C PHE A 785 -19.75 40.45 3.72
N VAL A 786 -20.96 40.36 3.14
CA VAL A 786 -22.13 39.76 3.79
C VAL A 786 -21.93 38.26 4.07
N GLY A 787 -20.99 37.60 3.38
CA GLY A 787 -20.51 36.26 3.70
C GLY A 787 -20.38 35.34 2.48
N LYS A 788 -19.95 34.08 2.70
CA LYS A 788 -19.63 33.13 1.61
C LYS A 788 -20.72 33.03 0.54
N THR A 789 -22.00 32.99 0.92
CA THR A 789 -23.15 32.94 0.00
C THR A 789 -23.23 34.16 -0.91
N ALA A 790 -22.99 35.36 -0.38
CA ALA A 790 -23.05 36.62 -1.13
C ALA A 790 -21.78 36.85 -1.99
N ALA A 791 -20.68 36.18 -1.68
CA ALA A 791 -19.48 36.14 -2.52
C ALA A 791 -19.59 35.16 -3.71
N LYS A 792 -20.56 34.22 -3.73
CA LYS A 792 -20.72 33.24 -4.84
C LYS A 792 -20.86 33.88 -6.24
N PRO A 793 -21.59 34.99 -6.46
CA PRO A 793 -21.65 35.64 -7.77
C PRO A 793 -20.30 36.19 -8.25
N ALA A 794 -19.49 36.74 -7.34
CA ALA A 794 -18.13 37.19 -7.63
C ALA A 794 -17.22 35.99 -7.96
N SER A 795 -17.39 34.88 -7.22
CA SER A 795 -16.69 33.62 -7.49
C SER A 795 -17.04 33.01 -8.86
N ALA A 796 -18.31 33.08 -9.28
CA ALA A 796 -18.73 32.67 -10.62
C ALA A 796 -18.21 33.62 -11.73
N LEU A 797 -18.08 34.92 -11.43
CA LEU A 797 -17.47 35.88 -12.36
C LEU A 797 -15.97 35.63 -12.54
N MET A 798 -15.25 35.35 -11.46
CA MET A 798 -13.82 34.99 -11.50
C MET A 798 -13.59 33.67 -12.26
N TYR A 799 -14.41 32.64 -11.99
CA TYR A 799 -14.42 31.37 -12.75
C TYR A 799 -14.52 31.61 -14.26
N ARG A 800 -15.44 32.50 -14.65
CA ARG A 800 -15.65 32.89 -16.05
C ARG A 800 -14.43 33.62 -16.62
N MET A 801 -13.87 34.59 -15.90
CA MET A 801 -12.67 35.33 -16.34
C MET A 801 -11.48 34.39 -16.58
N LEU A 802 -11.19 33.50 -15.63
CA LEU A 802 -10.13 32.48 -15.76
C LEU A 802 -10.38 31.54 -16.95
N THR A 803 -11.61 31.01 -17.08
CA THR A 803 -12.00 30.13 -18.19
C THR A 803 -11.93 30.83 -19.56
N GLN A 804 -12.12 32.15 -19.62
CA GLN A 804 -11.92 32.94 -20.85
C GLN A 804 -10.43 33.20 -21.10
N GLY A 805 -9.65 33.53 -20.07
CA GLY A 805 -8.21 33.74 -20.13
C GLY A 805 -7.41 32.51 -20.59
N TYR A 806 -7.70 31.34 -20.02
CA TYR A 806 -7.01 30.09 -20.39
C TYR A 806 -7.40 29.59 -21.80
N ARG A 807 -8.55 30.02 -22.32
CA ARG A 807 -8.92 29.85 -23.74
C ARG A 807 -8.22 30.84 -24.68
N TRP A 808 -7.87 32.03 -24.17
CA TRP A 808 -7.12 33.05 -24.90
C TRP A 808 -5.63 32.70 -25.00
N GLY A 809 -5.00 32.30 -23.90
CA GLY A 809 -3.63 31.77 -23.87
C GLY A 809 -3.48 30.35 -24.43
N ASP A 810 -4.53 29.80 -25.07
CA ASP A 810 -4.60 28.50 -25.74
C ASP A 810 -4.08 27.31 -24.91
N TYR A 811 -4.43 27.28 -23.62
CA TYR A 811 -4.10 26.20 -22.71
C TYR A 811 -4.79 24.90 -23.17
N ALA A 812 -4.09 23.77 -23.06
CA ALA A 812 -4.64 22.48 -23.47
C ALA A 812 -5.73 21.97 -22.53
N ALA A 813 -5.55 22.24 -21.23
CA ALA A 813 -6.41 21.78 -20.15
C ALA A 813 -6.32 22.67 -18.91
N TRP A 814 -7.41 22.75 -18.15
CA TRP A 814 -7.43 23.28 -16.80
C TRP A 814 -8.50 22.59 -15.95
N HIS A 815 -8.21 22.40 -14.67
CA HIS A 815 -9.16 21.92 -13.66
C HIS A 815 -9.27 23.01 -12.60
N LEU A 816 -10.46 23.61 -12.46
CA LEU A 816 -10.69 24.62 -11.41
C LEU A 816 -11.29 23.94 -10.17
N TRP A 817 -10.93 24.39 -8.97
CA TRP A 817 -11.44 23.81 -7.73
C TRP A 817 -12.59 24.66 -7.18
N THR A 818 -13.79 24.50 -7.76
CA THR A 818 -14.96 25.34 -7.44
C THR A 818 -16.17 24.65 -6.81
N ALA A 819 -16.09 23.33 -6.60
CA ALA A 819 -17.11 22.57 -5.90
C ALA A 819 -17.39 23.05 -4.46
N GLU A 820 -18.64 22.88 -4.02
CA GLU A 820 -19.12 23.27 -2.69
C GLU A 820 -19.03 22.14 -1.65
N ASP A 821 -19.06 22.55 -0.39
CA ASP A 821 -19.18 21.73 0.81
C ASP A 821 -20.55 21.01 0.84
N THR A 822 -20.61 19.75 0.39
CA THR A 822 -21.88 19.01 0.22
C THR A 822 -22.45 18.42 1.52
N GLY A 823 -21.97 18.85 2.69
CA GLY A 823 -22.48 18.44 4.02
C GLY A 823 -22.16 16.99 4.44
N THR A 824 -21.71 16.15 3.50
CA THR A 824 -21.15 14.81 3.76
C THR A 824 -19.63 14.91 3.86
N SER A 825 -19.14 15.31 5.02
CA SER A 825 -17.70 15.41 5.29
C SER A 825 -16.99 14.07 5.10
N LEU A 826 -15.75 14.10 4.59
CA LEU A 826 -14.75 13.10 4.98
C LEU A 826 -14.76 13.00 6.51
N PRO A 827 -14.75 11.79 7.12
CA PRO A 827 -14.90 11.62 8.57
C PRO A 827 -13.94 12.55 9.30
N SER A 828 -14.53 13.49 10.07
CA SER A 828 -14.02 14.86 10.14
C SER A 828 -12.52 14.98 10.36
N ARG A 829 -11.82 15.71 9.47
CA ARG A 829 -10.54 16.38 9.80
C ARG A 829 -10.81 17.51 10.80
N SER A 830 -11.31 17.13 11.98
CA SER A 830 -11.41 18.02 13.12
C SER A 830 -9.99 18.27 13.62
N PHE A 831 -9.41 19.39 13.18
CA PHE A 831 -8.39 20.08 13.97
C PHE A 831 -9.06 20.58 15.25
N ARG A 832 -9.35 19.66 16.18
CA ARG A 832 -9.54 19.99 17.58
C ARG A 832 -8.20 20.48 18.12
N GLY A 833 -7.92 21.76 17.91
CA GLY A 833 -7.05 22.47 18.85
C GLY A 833 -7.64 22.27 20.25
N ASN A 834 -6.85 21.77 21.19
CA ASN A 834 -7.32 21.52 22.55
C ASN A 834 -7.59 22.86 23.26
N GLY A 835 -8.82 23.34 23.13
CA GLY A 835 -9.30 24.62 23.65
C GLY A 835 -9.50 24.62 25.16
N THR A 836 -8.42 24.48 25.93
CA THR A 836 -8.39 24.70 27.38
C THR A 836 -7.20 25.59 27.76
N GLY A 837 -7.28 26.86 27.37
CA GLY A 837 -6.32 27.91 27.73
C GLY A 837 -6.82 29.29 27.23
N PRO A 838 -7.04 30.29 28.11
CA PRO A 838 -7.63 31.57 27.70
C PRO A 838 -6.60 32.56 27.15
N SER A 839 -7.04 33.32 26.13
CA SER A 839 -6.58 34.68 25.76
C SER A 839 -5.07 34.99 25.78
N GLY A 840 -4.45 35.02 24.59
CA GLY A 840 -3.15 35.67 24.36
C GLY A 840 -3.13 36.37 23.00
N GLN A 841 -2.87 37.69 22.97
CA GLN A 841 -2.81 38.45 21.72
C GLN A 841 -1.45 38.25 21.01
N ALA A 842 -1.49 38.07 19.69
CA ALA A 842 -0.36 38.36 18.80
C ALA A 842 -0.89 39.24 17.64
N ARG A 843 -0.08 40.19 17.16
CA ARG A 843 -0.43 41.14 16.11
C ARG A 843 0.61 41.11 14.98
N ARG A 844 0.13 41.29 13.76
CA ARG A 844 0.87 41.41 12.48
C ARG A 844 1.45 40.10 11.96
#